data_AF-A0A553NSD3-F1
#
_entry.id   AF-A0A553NSD3-F1
#
_cell.length_a   1.000
_cell.length_b   1.000
_cell.length_c   1.000
_cell.angle_alpha   90.00
_cell.angle_beta   90.00
_cell.angle_gamma   90.00
#
_symmetry.space_group_name_H-M   'P 1'
#
loop_
_entity.id
_entity.type
_entity.pdbx_description
1 polymer ?
#
loop_
_entity_poly.entity_id
_entity_poly.type
_entity_poly.pdbx_seq_one_letter_code
_entity_poly.pdbx_strand_id
1 'polypeptide(L)'
;MAWVPAFIVVLVLNYSNEFAVANSLHKTPPMGFSSWNTFYAENNEQKMMEVAQAIKRLNLDKYGYIYLTIDDFWQTRERDQRGFLQTNVTRFPQGMRFLSNYVHKLGLKFGLYSNAGYRTCGGMAGSLGFEENDVKLFLDYDIDYLKYDNCYPKDAAHKHHMDYDKSLLHLPSYYQDPPERPRFEIMSRAIQAVSAVKNITMELCLYGWGNVEKWGPNSAQIWRTSGDISDNWNSVLRNLDRNDEERFVHHQGPTLGWNYPDALFVGKGGMTDIEYKTMFSMWCIVKSPLMLGSDIRGLKKSSPAYKVFYAHIDFNQHRVVGHQSRFTWKSGYLCQKLLFTRCYGRDRFGENLPMVQKFLSNLERSSFTKFICGGNHKQFIKDHRHQDHSKNWASIMKFLILFAVLGVALSSESRKTYNGFIDEASKTNSKKEHNPESRYQLDWEDYYQFDVITDFIEELAQTYDYVSTQSIGKSFEGRDTKILSITKAAPGAPIIWLETGMHAREWIGPAVVTYAIRELLENSENQKYIDNLNFHILPVANPDGYEYTFNGDRLWRKTRSETGSGLGCKGVDPNRNFGYHFGESGVSSSKCSDVYNGPEPFSEPETANIRDFLETLDSIPEVAFAFHSAAEILLYPYGYDYDVFPENIDEIVALGDEFVDTLNAVNGMTFENIPSTDLYPCAGTSHDWYKGVLGSRFAYTLELRDQGYGFVLPPQQIVPSGEETWAAIKVLLDKVLE
;
A
#
# COMPACT_ATOMS: atom_id res chain seq x y z
N MET A 1 1.66 -4.73 79.91
CA MET A 1 2.80 -4.97 79.00
C MET A 1 2.36 -4.64 77.59
N ALA A 2 2.66 -3.43 77.12
CA ALA A 2 2.40 -3.02 75.74
C ALA A 2 3.74 -3.00 75.02
N TRP A 3 3.93 -3.97 74.13
CA TRP A 3 5.07 -4.04 73.22
C TRP A 3 4.70 -3.28 71.94
N VAL A 4 5.42 -2.20 71.65
CA VAL A 4 5.42 -1.55 70.34
C VAL A 4 6.67 -2.05 69.60
N PRO A 5 6.55 -2.83 68.52
CA PRO A 5 7.70 -3.17 67.70
C PRO A 5 8.03 -2.03 66.73
N ALA A 6 9.29 -1.63 66.71
CA ALA A 6 9.85 -0.71 65.74
C ALA A 6 9.72 -1.30 64.32
N PHE A 7 9.06 -0.56 63.43
CA PHE A 7 9.09 -0.83 61.99
C PHE A 7 10.48 -0.47 61.46
N ILE A 8 11.25 -1.49 61.07
CA ILE A 8 12.40 -1.32 60.17
C ILE A 8 11.82 -1.05 58.79
N VAL A 9 11.91 0.20 58.33
CA VAL A 9 11.68 0.55 56.92
C VAL A 9 12.89 0.05 56.14
N VAL A 10 12.74 -1.12 55.52
CA VAL A 10 13.63 -1.53 54.42
C VAL A 10 13.24 -0.66 53.23
N LEU A 11 14.01 0.40 52.99
CA LEU A 11 14.04 1.11 51.72
C LEU A 11 14.54 0.13 50.66
N VAL A 12 13.60 -0.59 50.03
CA VAL A 12 13.85 -1.20 48.72
C VAL A 12 13.97 -0.02 47.76
N LEU A 13 15.21 0.41 47.51
CA LEU A 13 15.52 1.22 46.34
C LEU A 13 15.16 0.36 45.12
N ASN A 14 13.97 0.58 44.57
CA ASN A 14 13.67 0.19 43.21
C ASN A 14 14.71 0.86 42.33
N TYR A 15 15.72 0.11 41.89
CA TYR A 15 16.45 0.47 40.68
C TYR A 15 15.42 0.40 39.55
N SER A 16 14.80 1.52 39.23
CA SER A 16 14.16 1.69 37.94
C SER A 16 15.26 1.51 36.90
N ASN A 17 15.12 0.47 36.07
CA ASN A 17 15.87 0.37 34.81
C ASN A 17 15.35 1.47 33.88
N GLU A 18 15.71 2.74 34.14
CA GLU A 18 15.46 3.84 33.22
C GLU A 18 16.52 3.81 32.11
N PHE A 19 16.34 2.90 31.15
CA PHE A 19 17.00 3.01 29.85
C PHE A 19 15.99 3.51 28.83
N ALA A 20 16.09 4.80 28.48
CA ALA A 20 15.56 5.30 27.22
C ALA A 20 16.34 6.55 26.79
N VAL A 21 17.43 6.35 26.04
CA VAL A 21 17.91 7.38 25.10
C VAL A 21 16.82 7.68 24.05
N ALA A 22 15.83 6.79 23.87
CA ALA A 22 14.54 7.05 23.23
C ALA A 22 13.70 8.08 24.02
N ASN A 23 14.21 9.30 24.10
CA ASN A 23 13.45 10.50 24.34
C ASN A 23 12.56 10.80 23.12
N SER A 24 11.68 11.80 23.23
CA SER A 24 10.80 12.23 22.14
C SER A 24 11.50 12.84 20.91
N LEU A 25 12.83 12.68 20.78
CA LEU A 25 13.54 13.03 19.54
C LEU A 25 13.14 12.07 18.42
N HIS A 26 12.97 12.62 17.22
CA HIS A 26 12.58 11.90 16.01
C HIS A 26 11.19 11.28 16.08
N LYS A 27 10.16 12.11 16.27
CA LYS A 27 8.76 11.71 16.03
C LYS A 27 8.51 11.22 14.59
N THR A 28 9.40 11.55 13.67
CA THR A 28 9.45 11.07 12.28
C THR A 28 10.88 10.63 11.97
N PRO A 29 11.09 9.77 10.97
CA PRO A 29 12.43 9.32 10.61
C PRO A 29 13.33 10.52 10.21
N PRO A 30 14.57 10.61 10.70
CA PRO A 30 15.45 11.71 10.33
C PRO A 30 15.87 11.64 8.86
N MET A 31 16.17 12.81 8.28
CA MET A 31 16.61 12.92 6.90
C MET A 31 17.88 13.77 6.80
N GLY A 32 18.78 13.39 5.92
CA GLY A 32 20.08 14.05 5.84
C GLY A 32 21.03 13.42 4.83
N PHE A 33 22.33 13.56 5.10
CA PHE A 33 23.41 13.05 4.27
C PHE A 33 24.42 12.29 5.15
N SER A 34 24.94 11.18 4.62
CA SER A 34 26.03 10.42 5.24
C SER A 34 27.18 10.21 4.24
N SER A 35 28.40 10.49 4.67
CA SER A 35 29.52 10.69 3.76
C SER A 35 30.23 9.42 3.28
N TRP A 36 30.12 8.29 4.00
CA TRP A 36 30.82 7.03 3.68
C TRP A 36 30.60 6.59 2.23
N ASN A 37 29.32 6.54 1.89
CA ASN A 37 28.81 6.06 0.61
C ASN A 37 29.21 6.94 -0.57
N THR A 38 29.64 8.18 -0.32
CA THR A 38 30.10 9.10 -1.37
C THR A 38 31.62 9.19 -1.43
N PHE A 39 32.27 9.37 -0.28
CA PHE A 39 33.68 9.77 -0.25
C PHE A 39 34.59 8.71 0.39
N TYR A 40 34.06 7.73 1.13
CA TYR A 40 34.87 6.74 1.85
C TYR A 40 36.01 7.42 2.62
N ALA A 41 37.25 6.94 2.43
CA ALA A 41 38.44 7.50 3.02
C ALA A 41 38.84 8.89 2.48
N GLU A 42 38.15 9.45 1.50
CA GLU A 42 38.46 10.76 0.89
C GLU A 42 37.68 11.92 1.52
N ASN A 43 37.04 11.70 2.68
CA ASN A 43 36.39 12.75 3.48
C ASN A 43 37.36 13.88 3.87
N ASN A 44 36.92 15.13 3.73
CA ASN A 44 37.64 16.33 4.17
C ASN A 44 36.69 17.52 4.42
N GLU A 45 37.19 18.58 5.08
CA GLU A 45 36.42 19.76 5.49
C GLU A 45 35.75 20.46 4.31
N GLN A 46 36.49 20.70 3.23
CA GLN A 46 35.96 21.40 2.05
C GLN A 46 34.78 20.64 1.43
N LYS A 47 34.89 19.32 1.24
CA LYS A 47 33.79 18.50 0.70
C LYS A 47 32.55 18.58 1.58
N MET A 48 32.70 18.56 2.90
CA MET A 48 31.57 18.66 3.82
C MET A 48 30.91 20.04 3.78
N MET A 49 31.70 21.11 3.67
CA MET A 49 31.17 22.45 3.48
C MET A 49 30.41 22.58 2.15
N GLU A 50 30.92 21.99 1.07
CA GLU A 50 30.27 21.96 -0.24
C GLU A 50 28.97 21.14 -0.23
N VAL A 51 28.92 20.01 0.49
CA VAL A 51 27.68 19.24 0.70
C VAL A 51 26.66 20.07 1.49
N ALA A 52 27.08 20.74 2.57
CA ALA A 52 26.19 21.62 3.35
C ALA A 52 25.61 22.74 2.48
N GLN A 53 26.45 23.37 1.64
CA GLN A 53 25.99 24.35 0.66
C GLN A 53 25.05 23.73 -0.39
N ALA A 54 25.32 22.51 -0.84
CA ALA A 54 24.48 21.81 -1.80
C ALA A 54 23.08 21.53 -1.23
N ILE A 55 22.97 21.10 0.03
CA ILE A 55 21.67 20.93 0.72
C ILE A 55 20.85 22.23 0.64
N LYS A 56 21.47 23.37 0.98
CA LYS A 56 20.82 24.69 0.93
C LYS A 56 20.48 25.14 -0.48
N ARG A 57 21.42 25.03 -1.42
CA ARG A 57 21.24 25.42 -2.83
C ARG A 57 20.10 24.63 -3.49
N LEU A 58 20.00 23.36 -3.14
CA LEU A 58 18.97 22.45 -3.62
C LEU A 58 17.65 22.59 -2.85
N ASN A 59 17.58 23.42 -1.80
CA ASN A 59 16.43 23.54 -0.88
C ASN A 59 16.06 22.22 -0.20
N LEU A 60 16.99 21.27 -0.05
CA LEU A 60 16.70 19.98 0.60
C LEU A 60 16.40 20.17 2.10
N ASP A 61 16.96 21.21 2.72
CA ASP A 61 16.63 21.58 4.09
C ASP A 61 15.14 21.93 4.27
N LYS A 62 14.49 22.48 3.23
CA LYS A 62 13.05 22.80 3.24
C LYS A 62 12.17 21.55 3.20
N TYR A 63 12.69 20.47 2.66
CA TYR A 63 12.05 19.15 2.69
C TYR A 63 12.35 18.39 3.99
N GLY A 64 13.32 18.86 4.80
CA GLY A 64 13.69 18.26 6.09
C GLY A 64 15.03 17.51 6.09
N TYR A 65 15.79 17.53 4.99
CA TYR A 65 17.17 17.03 4.96
C TYR A 65 18.10 17.98 5.69
N ILE A 66 18.14 17.88 7.01
CA ILE A 66 18.87 18.81 7.86
C ILE A 66 20.13 18.21 8.47
N TYR A 67 20.28 16.88 8.49
CA TYR A 67 21.46 16.24 9.06
C TYR A 67 22.60 16.12 8.04
N LEU A 68 23.82 16.45 8.44
CA LEU A 68 25.04 16.16 7.70
C LEU A 68 26.01 15.42 8.61
N THR A 69 26.17 14.12 8.36
CA THR A 69 27.02 13.24 9.16
C THR A 69 28.32 12.93 8.41
N ILE A 70 29.45 13.21 9.06
CA ILE A 70 30.77 12.80 8.58
C ILE A 70 31.02 11.39 9.10
N ASP A 71 31.25 10.47 8.16
CA ASP A 71 31.68 9.12 8.47
C ASP A 71 33.20 9.06 8.74
N ASP A 72 33.78 7.87 8.80
CA ASP A 72 35.15 7.62 9.23
C ASP A 72 36.24 8.52 8.57
N PHE A 73 37.44 8.50 9.14
CA PHE A 73 38.64 9.29 8.76
C PHE A 73 38.63 10.79 9.13
N TRP A 74 37.67 11.26 9.94
CA TRP A 74 37.73 12.61 10.52
C TRP A 74 38.74 12.72 11.66
N GLN A 75 39.00 11.59 12.31
CA GLN A 75 39.87 11.40 13.45
C GLN A 75 41.20 10.76 13.04
N THR A 76 42.22 10.91 13.86
CA THR A 76 43.52 10.26 13.70
C THR A 76 43.46 8.79 14.08
N ARG A 77 44.50 8.06 13.67
CA ARG A 77 44.66 6.66 14.08
C ARG A 77 44.81 6.53 15.59
N GLU A 78 45.58 7.41 16.22
CA GLU A 78 45.86 7.33 17.66
C GLU A 78 45.19 8.47 18.44
N ARG A 79 44.85 8.17 19.71
CA ARG A 79 44.36 9.16 20.69
C ARG A 79 45.51 10.00 21.24
N ASP A 80 45.20 11.13 21.87
CA ASP A 80 46.21 11.86 22.66
C ASP A 80 46.58 11.10 23.95
N GLN A 81 47.59 11.60 24.66
CA GLN A 81 48.05 11.03 25.94
C GLN A 81 46.99 11.04 27.05
N ARG A 82 45.93 11.84 26.89
CA ARG A 82 44.81 11.94 27.84
C ARG A 82 43.63 11.03 27.44
N GLY A 83 43.76 10.31 26.32
CA GLY A 83 42.76 9.37 25.84
C GLY A 83 41.66 10.01 24.97
N PHE A 84 41.81 11.24 24.47
CA PHE A 84 40.83 11.87 23.57
C PHE A 84 41.12 11.55 22.10
N LEU A 85 40.05 11.33 21.32
CA LEU A 85 40.13 11.32 19.85
C LEU A 85 40.70 12.66 19.35
N GLN A 86 41.57 12.61 18.33
CA GLN A 86 42.13 13.83 17.73
C GLN A 86 41.60 14.00 16.31
N THR A 87 41.30 15.23 15.91
CA THR A 87 40.93 15.53 14.52
C THR A 87 42.13 15.35 13.60
N ASN A 88 41.91 14.75 12.43
CA ASN A 88 42.89 14.69 11.36
C ASN A 88 43.02 16.07 10.70
N VAL A 89 43.93 16.90 11.19
CA VAL A 89 44.13 18.29 10.73
C VAL A 89 44.57 18.41 9.27
N THR A 90 45.12 17.35 8.67
CA THR A 90 45.41 17.35 7.23
C THR A 90 44.13 17.36 6.39
N ARG A 91 43.08 16.68 6.88
CA ARG A 91 41.77 16.61 6.22
C ARG A 91 40.81 17.69 6.69
N PHE A 92 40.94 18.10 7.95
CA PHE A 92 40.07 19.05 8.62
C PHE A 92 40.91 20.13 9.33
N PRO A 93 41.53 21.03 8.55
CA PRO A 93 42.55 21.96 9.04
C PRO A 93 42.03 22.96 10.06
N GLN A 94 40.74 23.30 10.03
CA GLN A 94 40.15 24.22 11.02
C GLN A 94 39.49 23.48 12.19
N GLY A 95 39.44 22.14 12.13
CA GLY A 95 38.90 21.29 13.18
C GLY A 95 37.39 21.10 13.14
N MET A 96 36.91 20.12 13.92
CA MET A 96 35.49 19.73 13.91
C MET A 96 34.57 20.82 14.44
N ARG A 97 34.99 21.59 15.45
CA ARG A 97 34.17 22.69 15.99
C ARG A 97 33.95 23.79 14.96
N PHE A 98 34.95 24.10 14.13
CA PHE A 98 34.79 25.05 13.04
C PHE A 98 33.73 24.57 12.04
N LEU A 99 33.84 23.32 11.60
CA LEU A 99 32.93 22.74 10.62
C LEU A 99 31.50 22.60 11.17
N SER A 100 31.35 22.17 12.42
CA SER A 100 30.07 22.12 13.14
C SER A 100 29.40 23.50 13.17
N ASN A 101 30.13 24.53 13.61
CA ASN A 101 29.64 25.91 13.62
C ASN A 101 29.25 26.40 12.21
N TYR A 102 29.99 26.00 11.17
CA TYR A 102 29.67 26.33 9.78
C TYR A 102 28.35 25.68 9.34
N VAL A 103 28.16 24.40 9.64
CA VAL A 103 26.92 23.65 9.34
C VAL A 103 25.73 24.24 10.09
N HIS A 104 25.87 24.55 11.37
CA HIS A 104 24.81 25.18 12.16
C HIS A 104 24.44 26.59 11.68
N LYS A 105 25.42 27.39 11.22
CA LYS A 105 25.15 28.72 10.62
C LYS A 105 24.26 28.64 9.38
N LEU A 106 24.23 27.50 8.69
CA LEU A 106 23.33 27.24 7.55
C LEU A 106 21.94 26.73 7.98
N GLY A 107 21.71 26.55 9.28
CA GLY A 107 20.49 25.98 9.86
C GLY A 107 20.41 24.46 9.73
N LEU A 108 21.54 23.79 9.51
CA LEU A 108 21.66 22.33 9.43
C LEU A 108 22.16 21.77 10.77
N LYS A 109 22.10 20.46 10.93
CA LYS A 109 22.56 19.69 12.09
C LYS A 109 23.81 18.89 11.74
N PHE A 110 24.78 18.89 12.65
CA PHE A 110 26.09 18.30 12.41
C PHE A 110 26.22 16.94 13.08
N GLY A 111 26.73 15.94 12.35
CA GLY A 111 26.92 14.59 12.85
C GLY A 111 28.33 14.07 12.67
N LEU A 112 28.76 13.18 13.57
CA LEU A 112 30.03 12.46 13.49
C LEU A 112 29.83 10.95 13.62
N TYR A 113 30.84 10.24 13.15
CA TYR A 113 30.96 8.80 13.29
C TYR A 113 31.93 8.42 14.41
N SER A 114 31.61 7.37 15.15
CA SER A 114 32.57 6.64 15.97
C SER A 114 32.21 5.15 16.01
N ASN A 115 32.91 4.38 16.83
CA ASN A 115 32.84 2.93 16.81
C ASN A 115 32.88 2.32 18.23
N ALA A 116 32.08 1.28 18.44
CA ALA A 116 31.98 0.48 19.67
C ALA A 116 33.14 -0.51 19.88
N GLY A 117 34.20 -0.43 19.08
CA GLY A 117 35.44 -1.19 19.21
C GLY A 117 36.66 -0.31 19.45
N TYR A 118 37.83 -0.94 19.52
CA TYR A 118 39.11 -0.25 19.73
C TYR A 118 39.56 0.57 18.50
N ARG A 119 39.11 0.14 17.32
CA ARG A 119 39.38 0.81 16.04
C ARG A 119 38.09 0.94 15.25
N THR A 120 38.01 1.98 14.42
CA THR A 120 36.93 2.13 13.45
C THR A 120 37.10 1.18 12.28
N CYS A 121 36.09 1.05 11.42
CA CYS A 121 36.16 0.17 10.25
C CYS A 121 37.29 0.56 9.27
N GLY A 122 37.63 1.85 9.17
CA GLY A 122 38.80 2.37 8.44
C GLY A 122 40.13 2.28 9.20
N GLY A 123 40.12 1.70 10.41
CA GLY A 123 41.30 1.49 11.24
C GLY A 123 41.76 2.72 12.04
N MET A 124 40.92 3.74 12.19
CA MET A 124 41.19 4.91 13.04
C MET A 124 40.90 4.59 14.53
N ALA A 125 41.16 5.52 15.44
CA ALA A 125 40.82 5.32 16.86
C ALA A 125 39.30 5.15 17.06
N GLY A 126 38.88 4.06 17.73
CA GLY A 126 37.49 3.78 18.12
C GLY A 126 37.24 4.08 19.61
N SER A 127 35.98 4.09 20.05
CA SER A 127 35.53 4.60 21.37
C SER A 127 35.54 3.60 22.52
N LEU A 128 35.79 2.31 22.26
CA LEU A 128 35.68 1.29 23.32
C LEU A 128 36.62 1.58 24.50
N GLY A 129 36.03 1.75 25.69
CA GLY A 129 36.74 2.08 26.93
C GLY A 129 37.05 3.57 27.14
N PHE A 130 36.63 4.44 26.21
CA PHE A 130 36.83 5.89 26.25
C PHE A 130 35.53 6.67 26.00
N GLU A 131 34.37 6.03 26.10
CA GLU A 131 33.07 6.56 25.69
C GLU A 131 32.73 7.88 26.40
N GLU A 132 32.99 8.00 27.71
CA GLU A 132 32.75 9.25 28.46
C GLU A 132 33.66 10.40 28.02
N ASN A 133 34.92 10.11 27.68
CA ASN A 133 35.84 11.12 27.17
C ASN A 133 35.42 11.58 25.78
N ASP A 134 34.98 10.65 24.95
CA ASP A 134 34.51 10.94 23.60
C ASP A 134 33.22 11.77 23.62
N VAL A 135 32.28 11.48 24.53
CA VAL A 135 31.07 12.32 24.70
C VAL A 135 31.42 13.75 25.12
N LYS A 136 32.42 13.96 25.99
CA LYS A 136 32.90 15.32 26.31
C LYS A 136 33.41 16.04 25.06
N LEU A 137 34.20 15.34 24.24
CA LEU A 137 34.68 15.89 22.97
C LEU A 137 33.55 16.18 21.99
N PHE A 138 32.52 15.33 21.93
CA PHE A 138 31.34 15.51 21.09
C PHE A 138 30.53 16.74 21.49
N LEU A 139 30.44 17.07 22.79
CA LEU A 139 29.88 18.33 23.28
C LEU A 139 30.76 19.53 22.90
N ASP A 140 32.08 19.40 23.03
CA ASP A 140 33.02 20.45 22.63
C ASP A 140 32.98 20.73 21.12
N TYR A 141 32.66 19.73 20.30
CA TYR A 141 32.40 19.87 18.87
C TYR A 141 30.96 20.27 18.53
N ASP A 142 30.07 20.29 19.53
CA ASP A 142 28.67 20.67 19.41
C ASP A 142 27.85 19.77 18.45
N ILE A 143 28.10 18.45 18.45
CA ILE A 143 27.40 17.53 17.52
C ILE A 143 25.93 17.31 17.90
N ASP A 144 25.10 17.04 16.90
CA ASP A 144 23.68 16.73 17.03
C ASP A 144 23.35 15.25 16.75
N TYR A 145 24.29 14.53 16.13
CA TYR A 145 24.11 13.15 15.64
C TYR A 145 25.40 12.34 15.77
N LEU A 146 25.32 11.14 16.32
CA LEU A 146 26.40 10.18 16.41
C LEU A 146 26.00 8.88 15.70
N LYS A 147 26.70 8.56 14.61
CA LYS A 147 26.69 7.21 14.04
C LYS A 147 27.70 6.36 14.79
N TYR A 148 27.26 5.26 15.40
CA TYR A 148 28.11 4.41 16.24
C TYR A 148 28.16 3.00 15.69
N ASP A 149 29.33 2.55 15.25
CA ASP A 149 29.51 1.33 14.44
C ASP A 149 30.16 0.19 15.25
N ASN A 150 30.32 -1.01 14.70
CA ASN A 150 30.64 -2.23 15.46
C ASN A 150 31.97 -2.94 15.11
N CYS A 151 32.82 -2.35 14.27
CA CYS A 151 34.12 -2.94 13.92
C CYS A 151 35.12 -3.10 15.09
N TYR A 152 36.05 -4.06 14.99
CA TYR A 152 37.16 -4.29 15.94
C TYR A 152 36.80 -4.33 17.44
N PRO A 153 35.88 -5.22 17.87
CA PRO A 153 35.49 -5.33 19.28
C PRO A 153 36.57 -5.97 20.18
N LYS A 154 37.57 -6.64 19.57
CA LYS A 154 38.76 -7.18 20.24
C LYS A 154 39.99 -6.29 19.94
N ASP A 155 41.05 -6.45 20.73
CA ASP A 155 42.23 -5.59 20.67
C ASP A 155 42.86 -5.49 19.26
N ALA A 156 43.73 -4.49 19.09
CA ALA A 156 44.30 -4.13 17.79
C ALA A 156 45.21 -5.20 17.14
N ALA A 157 45.55 -6.30 17.83
CA ALA A 157 46.30 -7.42 17.26
C ALA A 157 45.39 -8.40 16.47
N HIS A 158 44.08 -8.31 16.67
CA HIS A 158 43.07 -9.19 16.09
C HIS A 158 42.43 -8.54 14.83
N LYS A 159 42.60 -9.16 13.66
CA LYS A 159 41.98 -8.71 12.38
C LYS A 159 40.46 -8.85 12.44
N HIS A 160 39.66 -7.78 12.28
CA HIS A 160 38.19 -7.81 12.10
C HIS A 160 37.46 -9.05 12.68
N HIS A 161 37.67 -9.39 13.95
CA HIS A 161 37.06 -10.59 14.52
C HIS A 161 35.65 -10.25 15.05
N MET A 162 34.77 -9.84 14.14
CA MET A 162 33.34 -10.09 14.33
C MET A 162 33.09 -11.53 13.88
N ASP A 163 32.37 -12.31 14.67
CA ASP A 163 32.03 -13.69 14.30
C ASP A 163 30.87 -13.63 13.30
N TYR A 164 31.20 -13.42 12.02
CA TYR A 164 30.23 -13.25 10.94
C TYR A 164 29.30 -14.46 10.80
N ASP A 165 29.80 -15.67 11.10
CA ASP A 165 28.99 -16.89 11.07
C ASP A 165 27.89 -16.85 12.14
N LYS A 166 28.22 -16.42 13.36
CA LYS A 166 27.21 -16.19 14.42
C LYS A 166 26.27 -15.02 14.11
N SER A 167 26.76 -13.99 13.43
CA SER A 167 25.93 -12.88 12.96
C SER A 167 24.91 -13.31 11.91
N LEU A 168 25.31 -14.21 10.99
CA LEU A 168 24.43 -14.80 9.98
C LEU A 168 23.32 -15.67 10.58
N LEU A 169 23.56 -16.26 11.76
CA LEU A 169 22.57 -17.06 12.50
C LEU A 169 21.59 -16.25 13.35
N HIS A 170 21.71 -14.92 13.37
CA HIS A 170 20.85 -14.01 14.16
C HIS A 170 20.84 -14.35 15.65
N LEU A 171 22.01 -14.75 16.16
CA LEU A 171 22.15 -15.06 17.56
C LEU A 171 22.06 -13.79 18.42
N PRO A 172 21.50 -13.89 19.64
CA PRO A 172 21.55 -12.82 20.64
C PRO A 172 22.96 -12.25 20.85
N SER A 173 23.05 -10.99 21.24
CA SER A 173 24.33 -10.28 21.39
C SER A 173 25.36 -10.94 22.32
N TYR A 174 24.94 -11.76 23.29
CA TYR A 174 25.88 -12.45 24.19
C TYR A 174 26.69 -13.57 23.52
N TYR A 175 26.32 -13.99 22.31
CA TYR A 175 27.09 -14.98 21.54
C TYR A 175 28.31 -14.38 20.83
N GLN A 176 28.39 -13.06 20.80
CA GLN A 176 29.51 -12.29 20.27
C GLN A 176 30.42 -11.90 21.43
N ASP A 177 31.71 -11.86 21.15
CA ASP A 177 32.73 -11.66 22.19
C ASP A 177 33.67 -10.53 21.76
N PRO A 178 33.73 -9.41 22.50
CA PRO A 178 32.80 -9.03 23.57
C PRO A 178 31.38 -8.74 23.02
N PRO A 179 30.32 -8.96 23.83
CA PRO A 179 28.93 -8.77 23.39
C PRO A 179 28.66 -7.36 22.85
N GLU A 180 27.83 -7.21 21.81
CA GLU A 180 27.54 -5.90 21.22
C GLU A 180 26.78 -5.00 22.18
N ARG A 181 25.64 -5.50 22.69
CA ARG A 181 24.68 -4.69 23.46
C ARG A 181 25.35 -3.89 24.58
N PRO A 182 26.18 -4.49 25.47
CA PRO A 182 26.86 -3.74 26.53
C PRO A 182 27.75 -2.61 26.01
N ARG A 183 28.45 -2.80 24.89
CA ARG A 183 29.34 -1.77 24.32
C ARG A 183 28.53 -0.57 23.80
N PHE A 184 27.42 -0.84 23.13
CA PHE A 184 26.50 0.21 22.69
C PHE A 184 25.80 0.92 23.86
N GLU A 185 25.35 0.18 24.88
CA GLU A 185 24.69 0.75 26.07
C GLU A 185 25.63 1.64 26.91
N ILE A 186 26.95 1.42 26.91
CA ILE A 186 27.91 2.32 27.57
C ILE A 186 27.91 3.69 26.90
N MET A 187 28.05 3.75 25.57
CA MET A 187 27.98 5.02 24.83
C MET A 187 26.60 5.69 24.99
N SER A 188 25.52 4.90 24.90
CA SER A 188 24.15 5.37 25.13
C SER A 188 24.01 6.07 26.49
N ARG A 189 24.49 5.45 27.57
CA ARG A 189 24.49 6.06 28.91
C ARG A 189 25.34 7.32 29.01
N ALA A 190 26.51 7.33 28.37
CA ALA A 190 27.36 8.51 28.36
C ALA A 190 26.67 9.71 27.67
N ILE A 191 25.97 9.47 26.55
CA ILE A 191 25.14 10.49 25.87
C ILE A 191 23.97 10.91 26.77
N GLN A 192 23.28 9.96 27.40
CA GLN A 192 22.14 10.27 28.26
C GLN A 192 22.54 11.15 29.45
N ALA A 193 23.72 10.90 30.03
CA ALA A 193 24.25 11.68 31.16
C ALA A 193 24.45 13.17 30.84
N VAL A 194 24.52 13.53 29.55
CA VAL A 194 24.71 14.92 29.10
C VAL A 194 23.49 15.48 28.35
N SER A 195 22.37 14.76 28.33
CA SER A 195 21.13 15.16 27.62
C SER A 195 20.54 16.50 28.09
N ALA A 196 20.79 16.89 29.35
CA ALA A 196 20.40 18.20 29.87
C ALA A 196 21.18 19.37 29.21
N VAL A 197 22.35 19.09 28.62
CA VAL A 197 23.19 20.08 27.92
C VAL A 197 22.91 20.05 26.42
N LYS A 198 22.92 18.85 25.83
CA LYS A 198 22.74 18.66 24.38
C LYS A 198 22.07 17.32 24.13
N ASN A 199 20.99 17.35 23.35
CA ASN A 199 20.37 16.13 22.84
C ASN A 199 21.11 15.66 21.59
N ILE A 200 21.81 14.53 21.70
CA ILE A 200 22.53 13.89 20.60
C ILE A 200 21.72 12.69 20.11
N THR A 201 21.44 12.64 18.80
CA THR A 201 20.82 11.46 18.16
C THR A 201 21.85 10.35 18.09
N MET A 202 21.50 9.14 18.52
CA MET A 202 22.36 7.96 18.38
C MET A 202 21.81 7.05 17.27
N GLU A 203 22.67 6.65 16.34
CA GLU A 203 22.43 5.62 15.32
C GLU A 203 23.29 4.39 15.61
N LEU A 204 22.63 3.25 15.85
CA LEU A 204 23.30 1.97 16.09
C LEU A 204 23.61 1.28 14.75
N CYS A 205 24.87 1.34 14.33
CA CYS A 205 25.33 0.76 13.08
C CYS A 205 25.92 -0.66 13.29
N LEU A 206 25.12 -1.59 13.83
CA LEU A 206 25.49 -3.00 14.03
C LEU A 206 24.83 -3.99 13.05
N TYR A 207 24.55 -3.53 11.83
CA TYR A 207 24.17 -4.35 10.68
C TYR A 207 22.97 -5.31 10.87
N GLY A 208 22.08 -5.05 11.86
CA GLY A 208 20.94 -5.91 12.19
C GLY A 208 21.27 -7.17 12.98
N TRP A 209 22.40 -7.17 13.70
CA TRP A 209 22.90 -8.30 14.48
C TRP A 209 22.64 -8.15 15.99
N GLY A 210 22.92 -9.21 16.75
CA GLY A 210 22.80 -9.21 18.20
C GLY A 210 21.37 -9.02 18.71
N ASN A 211 20.36 -9.31 17.88
CA ASN A 211 18.94 -9.03 18.11
C ASN A 211 18.67 -7.58 18.52
N VAL A 212 19.25 -6.64 17.76
CA VAL A 212 19.13 -5.20 18.01
C VAL A 212 17.68 -4.72 18.11
N GLU A 213 16.73 -5.36 17.43
CA GLU A 213 15.30 -5.05 17.55
C GLU A 213 14.79 -5.13 19.00
N LYS A 214 15.40 -5.97 19.84
CA LYS A 214 14.96 -6.20 21.23
C LYS A 214 15.50 -5.20 22.23
N TRP A 215 16.58 -4.49 21.90
CA TRP A 215 17.28 -3.61 22.86
C TRP A 215 17.67 -2.23 22.29
N GLY A 216 17.74 -2.10 20.97
CA GLY A 216 17.98 -0.86 20.25
C GLY A 216 17.02 0.26 20.64
N PRO A 217 15.69 0.01 20.72
CA PRO A 217 14.72 1.02 21.16
C PRO A 217 14.99 1.62 22.55
N ASN A 218 15.68 0.89 23.43
CA ASN A 218 16.04 1.41 24.76
C ASN A 218 17.38 2.15 24.77
N SER A 219 18.18 2.00 23.70
CA SER A 219 19.57 2.45 23.64
C SER A 219 19.81 3.61 22.66
N ALA A 220 18.93 3.84 21.68
CA ALA A 220 19.13 4.83 20.63
C ALA A 220 17.82 5.17 19.88
N GLN A 221 17.86 6.20 19.04
CA GLN A 221 16.71 6.59 18.20
C GLN A 221 16.69 5.89 16.84
N ILE A 222 17.80 5.29 16.40
CA ILE A 222 17.91 4.65 15.09
C ILE A 222 18.77 3.40 15.22
N TRP A 223 18.42 2.31 14.54
CA TRP A 223 19.28 1.13 14.45
C TRP A 223 19.24 0.46 13.08
N ARG A 224 20.43 0.04 12.62
CA ARG A 224 20.60 -0.67 11.35
C ARG A 224 19.94 -2.04 11.41
N THR A 225 19.16 -2.37 10.38
CA THR A 225 18.53 -3.69 10.21
C THR A 225 19.33 -4.61 9.28
N SER A 226 20.18 -4.04 8.44
CA SER A 226 20.95 -4.75 7.41
C SER A 226 22.42 -4.31 7.33
N GLY A 227 23.23 -5.12 6.66
CA GLY A 227 24.60 -4.79 6.27
C GLY A 227 24.67 -3.68 5.22
N ASP A 228 25.87 -3.37 4.76
CA ASP A 228 26.10 -2.24 3.86
C ASP A 228 25.39 -2.41 2.52
N ILE A 229 24.68 -1.36 2.15
CA ILE A 229 24.05 -1.24 0.84
C ILE A 229 25.12 -1.00 -0.23
N SER A 230 24.82 -1.44 -1.44
CA SER A 230 25.60 -1.19 -2.65
C SER A 230 24.69 -0.64 -3.74
N ASP A 231 25.25 0.10 -4.69
CA ASP A 231 24.51 0.75 -5.78
C ASP A 231 24.10 -0.26 -6.87
N ASN A 232 23.27 -1.24 -6.49
CA ASN A 232 22.67 -2.24 -7.37
C ASN A 232 21.36 -2.78 -6.74
N TRP A 233 20.45 -3.22 -7.60
CA TRP A 233 19.10 -3.61 -7.19
C TRP A 233 19.06 -4.77 -6.20
N ASN A 234 19.94 -5.77 -6.34
CA ASN A 234 20.01 -6.91 -5.42
C ASN A 234 20.33 -6.46 -3.99
N SER A 235 21.20 -5.47 -3.85
CA SER A 235 21.53 -4.93 -2.54
C SER A 235 20.37 -4.15 -1.91
N VAL A 236 19.59 -3.43 -2.72
CA VAL A 236 18.38 -2.72 -2.27
C VAL A 236 17.37 -3.72 -1.72
N LEU A 237 17.04 -4.75 -2.50
CA LEU A 237 16.07 -5.77 -2.13
C LEU A 237 16.49 -6.52 -0.88
N ARG A 238 17.75 -7.00 -0.81
CA ARG A 238 18.27 -7.70 0.37
C ARG A 238 18.14 -6.87 1.64
N ASN A 239 18.42 -5.58 1.57
CA ASN A 239 18.33 -4.69 2.73
C ASN A 239 16.86 -4.41 3.12
N LEU A 240 15.96 -4.32 2.14
CA LEU A 240 14.53 -4.15 2.39
C LEU A 240 13.90 -5.41 2.98
N ASP A 241 14.16 -6.59 2.40
CA ASP A 241 13.68 -7.89 2.88
C ASP A 241 14.10 -8.10 4.33
N ARG A 242 15.36 -7.76 4.63
CA ARG A 242 15.91 -7.81 5.98
C ARG A 242 15.15 -6.90 6.95
N ASN A 243 14.75 -5.72 6.50
CA ASN A 243 14.01 -4.75 7.30
C ASN A 243 12.52 -5.14 7.50
N ASP A 244 11.98 -5.97 6.61
CA ASP A 244 10.61 -6.47 6.69
C ASP A 244 10.47 -7.79 7.46
N GLU A 245 11.59 -8.39 7.91
CA GLU A 245 11.54 -9.53 8.82
C GLU A 245 10.67 -9.23 10.05
N GLU A 246 9.85 -10.20 10.46
CA GLU A 246 8.89 -10.06 11.58
C GLU A 246 9.52 -9.50 12.85
N ARG A 247 10.80 -9.83 13.09
CA ARG A 247 11.56 -9.31 14.23
C ARG A 247 11.76 -7.79 14.19
N PHE A 248 11.81 -7.13 13.04
CA PHE A 248 12.00 -5.67 12.96
C PHE A 248 10.69 -4.88 12.87
N VAL A 249 9.68 -5.42 12.19
CA VAL A 249 8.43 -4.70 11.83
C VAL A 249 7.73 -4.10 13.05
N HIS A 250 7.77 -4.79 14.19
CA HIS A 250 7.05 -4.40 15.42
C HIS A 250 7.87 -3.58 16.42
N HIS A 251 9.13 -3.29 16.13
CA HIS A 251 10.05 -2.69 17.10
C HIS A 251 10.45 -1.25 16.78
N GLN A 252 9.76 -0.57 15.86
CA GLN A 252 10.00 0.84 15.51
C GLN A 252 8.75 1.70 15.61
N GLY A 253 8.94 3.02 15.75
CA GLY A 253 7.90 4.03 15.68
C GLY A 253 8.24 5.30 16.46
N PRO A 254 7.34 6.30 16.55
CA PRO A 254 7.63 7.62 17.10
C PRO A 254 7.95 7.60 18.60
N THR A 255 7.63 6.51 19.29
CA THR A 255 7.90 6.30 20.72
C THR A 255 9.06 5.34 20.97
N LEU A 256 9.62 4.73 19.92
CA LEU A 256 10.66 3.70 20.02
C LEU A 256 11.94 4.08 19.29
N GLY A 257 11.85 4.82 18.19
CA GLY A 257 12.93 5.05 17.23
C GLY A 257 12.70 4.31 15.90
N TRP A 258 13.67 4.33 15.00
CA TRP A 258 13.47 3.94 13.60
C TRP A 258 14.43 2.84 13.13
N ASN A 259 13.87 1.86 12.42
CA ASN A 259 14.63 0.86 11.69
C ASN A 259 15.34 1.52 10.50
N TYR A 260 16.61 1.17 10.26
CA TYR A 260 17.40 1.76 9.19
C TYR A 260 18.01 0.69 8.26
N PRO A 261 17.44 0.44 7.08
CA PRO A 261 17.99 -0.47 6.05
C PRO A 261 19.22 0.07 5.29
N ASP A 262 19.88 1.12 5.79
CA ASP A 262 21.03 1.85 5.23
C ASP A 262 20.68 2.99 4.24
N ALA A 263 21.69 3.76 3.81
CA ALA A 263 21.56 4.99 3.05
C ALA A 263 21.03 4.81 1.62
N LEU A 264 20.54 5.91 1.04
CA LEU A 264 19.95 5.97 -0.29
C LEU A 264 21.01 6.32 -1.34
N PHE A 265 21.17 5.47 -2.35
CA PHE A 265 22.10 5.67 -3.49
C PHE A 265 21.51 6.35 -4.72
N VAL A 266 20.41 7.08 -4.58
CA VAL A 266 19.71 7.73 -5.70
C VAL A 266 20.69 8.51 -6.59
N GLY A 267 20.72 8.17 -7.88
CA GLY A 267 21.50 8.88 -8.90
C GLY A 267 23.01 8.63 -8.88
N LYS A 268 23.48 7.57 -8.22
CA LYS A 268 24.92 7.23 -8.15
C LYS A 268 25.46 6.54 -9.43
N GLY A 269 24.58 5.92 -10.22
CA GLY A 269 24.85 5.44 -11.58
C GLY A 269 24.81 3.92 -11.79
N GLY A 270 24.72 3.12 -10.73
CA GLY A 270 24.67 1.65 -10.77
C GLY A 270 23.27 1.05 -10.92
N MET A 271 22.21 1.87 -10.82
CA MET A 271 20.82 1.47 -11.04
C MET A 271 20.12 2.41 -12.04
N THR A 272 18.99 1.97 -12.58
CA THR A 272 18.12 2.78 -13.44
C THR A 272 17.37 3.84 -12.63
N ASP A 273 16.88 4.88 -13.30
CA ASP A 273 16.05 5.91 -12.65
C ASP A 273 14.77 5.34 -12.02
N ILE A 274 14.22 4.26 -12.58
CA ILE A 274 13.05 3.57 -12.03
C ILE A 274 13.44 2.86 -10.74
N GLU A 275 14.52 2.09 -10.73
CA GLU A 275 15.02 1.42 -9.53
C GLU A 275 15.36 2.41 -8.41
N TYR A 276 15.96 3.56 -8.74
CA TYR A 276 16.20 4.61 -7.74
C TYR A 276 14.93 5.21 -7.15
N LYS A 277 13.92 5.47 -7.98
CA LYS A 277 12.60 5.91 -7.51
C LYS A 277 11.97 4.85 -6.60
N THR A 278 11.97 3.59 -7.04
CA THR A 278 11.38 2.48 -6.28
C THR A 278 12.08 2.29 -4.94
N MET A 279 13.42 2.31 -4.89
CA MET A 279 14.19 2.26 -3.64
C MET A 279 13.75 3.38 -2.68
N PHE A 280 13.68 4.62 -3.15
CA PHE A 280 13.31 5.75 -2.32
C PHE A 280 11.88 5.62 -1.77
N SER A 281 10.92 5.24 -2.63
CA SER A 281 9.53 5.00 -2.23
C SER A 281 9.42 3.87 -1.20
N MET A 282 10.17 2.78 -1.38
CA MET A 282 10.21 1.67 -0.42
C MET A 282 10.77 2.10 0.94
N TRP A 283 11.81 2.94 0.97
CA TRP A 283 12.33 3.52 2.21
C TRP A 283 11.30 4.42 2.89
N CYS A 284 10.51 5.16 2.12
CA CYS A 284 9.41 5.96 2.63
C CYS A 284 8.33 5.08 3.28
N ILE A 285 7.91 4.03 2.58
CA ILE A 285 6.91 3.02 3.02
C ILE A 285 7.32 2.39 4.35
N VAL A 286 8.57 1.96 4.47
CA VAL A 286 9.05 1.30 5.71
C VAL A 286 9.45 2.26 6.83
N LYS A 287 9.15 3.57 6.68
CA LYS A 287 9.50 4.61 7.66
C LYS A 287 11.00 4.61 8.02
N SER A 288 11.85 4.34 7.05
CA SER A 288 13.30 4.40 7.22
C SER A 288 13.78 5.87 7.30
N PRO A 289 14.85 6.17 8.05
CA PRO A 289 15.61 7.39 7.89
C PRO A 289 16.04 7.61 6.42
N LEU A 290 15.78 8.80 5.89
CA LEU A 290 16.13 9.15 4.49
C LEU A 290 17.50 9.83 4.44
N MET A 291 18.54 9.04 4.65
CA MET A 291 19.94 9.52 4.59
C MET A 291 20.50 9.34 3.18
N LEU A 292 20.90 10.42 2.53
CA LEU A 292 21.49 10.43 1.20
C LEU A 292 22.95 9.96 1.25
N GLY A 293 23.29 8.98 0.42
CA GLY A 293 24.65 8.44 0.27
C GLY A 293 25.33 8.78 -1.06
N SER A 294 24.64 9.49 -1.96
CA SER A 294 25.16 9.92 -3.27
C SER A 294 25.72 11.35 -3.25
N ASP A 295 26.70 11.66 -4.10
CA ASP A 295 27.26 13.01 -4.19
C ASP A 295 26.24 14.02 -4.75
N ILE A 296 25.73 14.89 -3.89
CA ILE A 296 24.75 15.91 -4.27
C ILE A 296 25.38 17.23 -4.72
N ARG A 297 26.72 17.39 -4.63
CA ARG A 297 27.39 18.67 -4.92
C ARG A 297 27.23 19.10 -6.37
N GLY A 298 27.22 18.15 -7.30
CA GLY A 298 27.00 18.37 -8.73
C GLY A 298 25.53 18.26 -9.18
N LEU A 299 24.61 17.94 -8.27
CA LEU A 299 23.22 17.67 -8.61
C LEU A 299 22.50 18.97 -9.04
N LYS A 300 21.70 18.87 -10.11
CA LYS A 300 20.86 19.96 -10.63
C LYS A 300 19.40 19.69 -10.28
N LYS A 301 18.63 20.74 -9.97
CA LYS A 301 17.19 20.61 -9.69
C LYS A 301 16.37 20.02 -10.86
N SER A 302 16.89 20.08 -12.08
CA SER A 302 16.26 19.48 -13.26
C SER A 302 16.53 17.98 -13.42
N SER A 303 17.45 17.39 -12.66
CA SER A 303 17.82 15.97 -12.83
C SER A 303 16.71 15.03 -12.34
N PRO A 304 16.57 13.83 -12.93
CA PRO A 304 15.66 12.80 -12.43
C PRO A 304 15.91 12.45 -10.96
N ALA A 305 17.17 12.33 -10.56
CA ALA A 305 17.58 12.02 -9.18
C ALA A 305 17.13 13.09 -8.16
N TYR A 306 17.19 14.39 -8.50
CA TYR A 306 16.68 15.43 -7.60
C TYR A 306 15.17 15.29 -7.36
N LYS A 307 14.40 14.89 -8.39
CA LYS A 307 12.95 14.70 -8.27
C LYS A 307 12.56 13.59 -7.30
N VAL A 308 13.46 12.63 -7.06
CA VAL A 308 13.25 11.54 -6.12
C VAL A 308 13.33 12.03 -4.67
N PHE A 309 14.19 13.01 -4.37
CA PHE A 309 14.45 13.45 -2.99
C PHE A 309 13.29 14.14 -2.29
N TYR A 310 12.24 14.54 -3.01
CA TYR A 310 11.03 15.07 -2.40
C TYR A 310 9.79 14.24 -2.75
N ALA A 311 9.96 13.12 -3.46
CA ALA A 311 8.85 12.25 -3.81
C ALA A 311 8.45 11.41 -2.59
N HIS A 312 7.19 11.45 -2.17
CA HIS A 312 6.67 10.61 -1.08
C HIS A 312 7.27 10.88 0.32
N ILE A 313 8.01 11.98 0.50
CA ILE A 313 8.55 12.35 1.81
C ILE A 313 7.43 12.64 2.81
N ASP A 314 6.28 13.14 2.36
CA ASP A 314 5.15 13.44 3.23
C ASP A 314 4.61 12.16 3.87
N PHE A 315 4.62 11.08 3.11
CA PHE A 315 4.31 9.76 3.64
C PHE A 315 5.32 9.37 4.72
N ASN A 316 6.64 9.40 4.44
CA ASN A 316 7.68 9.07 5.42
C ASN A 316 7.63 9.94 6.68
N GLN A 317 7.40 11.25 6.51
CA GLN A 317 7.39 12.29 7.54
C GLN A 317 6.03 12.50 8.21
N HIS A 318 5.04 11.62 7.94
CA HIS A 318 3.73 11.72 8.56
C HIS A 318 3.78 11.34 10.06
N ARG A 319 3.55 12.32 10.93
CA ARG A 319 3.70 12.20 12.41
C ARG A 319 2.73 11.21 13.07
N VAL A 320 1.62 10.93 12.42
CA VAL A 320 0.53 10.09 12.95
C VAL A 320 0.63 8.65 12.43
N VAL A 321 1.20 8.49 11.23
CA VAL A 321 1.42 7.18 10.60
C VAL A 321 2.82 6.74 11.01
N GLY A 322 2.97 6.34 12.26
CA GLY A 322 4.27 6.21 12.90
C GLY A 322 4.99 4.87 12.71
N HIS A 323 4.32 3.84 12.21
CA HIS A 323 4.88 2.49 12.16
C HIS A 323 5.18 2.07 10.72
N GLN A 324 6.12 1.13 10.56
CA GLN A 324 6.38 0.47 9.26
C GLN A 324 5.06 0.02 8.64
N SER A 325 4.87 0.24 7.33
CA SER A 325 3.90 -0.60 6.62
C SER A 325 4.36 -2.04 6.71
N ARG A 326 3.47 -2.94 7.11
CA ARG A 326 3.72 -4.35 6.91
C ARG A 326 3.61 -4.62 5.40
N PHE A 327 4.66 -5.16 4.79
CA PHE A 327 4.46 -5.86 3.52
C PHE A 327 3.77 -7.18 3.86
N THR A 328 2.44 -7.16 4.02
CA THR A 328 1.70 -8.40 4.10
C THR A 328 1.70 -9.03 2.72
N TRP A 329 2.64 -9.93 2.47
CA TRP A 329 2.53 -10.92 1.41
C TRP A 329 1.46 -11.95 1.80
N LYS A 330 0.21 -11.49 1.87
CA LYS A 330 -0.98 -12.34 1.85
C LYS A 330 -1.34 -12.55 0.38
N SER A 331 -1.48 -13.82 0.04
CA SER A 331 -1.67 -14.33 -1.31
C SER A 331 -2.71 -13.56 -2.11
N GLY A 332 -2.26 -12.99 -3.24
CA GLY A 332 -3.05 -12.77 -4.44
C GLY A 332 -4.31 -11.94 -4.26
N TYR A 333 -4.18 -10.65 -4.00
CA TYR A 333 -5.12 -9.60 -4.43
C TYR A 333 -4.58 -8.21 -4.06
N LEU A 334 -3.30 -7.87 -4.31
CA LEU A 334 -2.74 -6.68 -3.68
C LEU A 334 -1.48 -6.08 -4.33
N CYS A 335 -1.46 -5.89 -5.65
CA CYS A 335 -0.58 -4.85 -6.21
C CYS A 335 -1.19 -3.44 -6.11
N GLN A 336 -2.41 -3.30 -5.54
CA GLN A 336 -3.11 -2.01 -5.40
C GLN A 336 -3.41 -1.57 -3.96
N LYS A 337 -3.07 -2.35 -2.92
CA LYS A 337 -3.21 -1.94 -1.50
C LYS A 337 -1.85 -1.90 -0.80
N LEU A 338 -0.83 -1.37 -1.49
CA LEU A 338 0.39 -0.90 -0.86
C LEU A 338 0.30 0.62 -0.71
N LEU A 339 -0.41 1.08 0.32
CA LEU A 339 -0.14 2.27 1.14
C LEU A 339 -1.43 2.74 1.88
N PHE A 340 -1.56 2.33 3.14
CA PHE A 340 -2.29 3.01 4.23
C PHE A 340 -3.78 3.30 4.12
N THR A 341 -4.59 2.43 4.72
CA THR A 341 -5.85 2.82 5.39
C THR A 341 -6.16 1.85 6.52
N ARG A 342 -5.65 2.17 7.71
CA ARG A 342 -6.26 1.87 9.03
C ARG A 342 -5.37 2.45 10.12
N CYS A 343 -5.32 3.77 10.18
CA CYS A 343 -5.00 4.52 11.40
C CYS A 343 -5.29 6.01 11.13
N TYR A 344 -6.31 6.52 11.83
CA TYR A 344 -6.71 7.93 12.02
C TYR A 344 -7.71 8.51 11.03
N GLY A 345 -8.82 8.99 11.62
CA GLY A 345 -10.02 9.48 10.95
C GLY A 345 -9.88 10.87 10.33
N ARG A 346 -10.93 11.17 9.56
CA ARG A 346 -11.26 12.42 8.89
C ARG A 346 -10.95 13.61 9.80
N ASP A 347 -9.96 14.40 9.41
CA ASP A 347 -10.00 15.86 9.40
C ASP A 347 -8.66 16.38 8.87
N ARG A 348 -8.70 16.92 7.64
CA ARG A 348 -7.62 17.63 6.90
C ARG A 348 -6.71 16.79 6.00
N PHE A 349 -7.09 16.49 4.75
CA PHE A 349 -6.12 16.13 3.69
C PHE A 349 -6.60 16.36 2.23
N GLY A 350 -7.36 17.43 1.96
CA GLY A 350 -7.82 17.77 0.60
C GLY A 350 -6.75 18.22 -0.41
N GLU A 351 -5.47 17.87 -0.28
CA GLU A 351 -4.40 18.43 -1.15
C GLU A 351 -3.34 17.43 -1.69
N ASN A 352 -3.38 16.11 -1.41
CA ASN A 352 -2.22 15.23 -1.67
C ASN A 352 -2.43 13.93 -2.50
N LEU A 353 -3.57 13.75 -3.15
CA LEU A 353 -3.83 12.58 -3.99
C LEU A 353 -3.06 12.50 -5.34
N PRO A 354 -2.80 13.62 -6.08
CA PRO A 354 -2.11 13.58 -7.38
C PRO A 354 -0.70 12.97 -7.37
N MET A 355 -0.11 12.80 -6.19
CA MET A 355 1.25 12.26 -5.99
C MET A 355 1.32 10.74 -6.15
N VAL A 356 0.23 10.02 -5.85
CA VAL A 356 0.18 8.54 -5.83
C VAL A 356 0.03 7.97 -7.24
N GLN A 357 -0.47 8.74 -8.20
CA GLN A 357 -0.76 8.22 -9.56
C GLN A 357 0.39 8.41 -10.54
N LYS A 358 1.26 9.39 -10.26
CA LYS A 358 2.55 9.52 -10.94
C LYS A 358 3.49 8.33 -10.67
N PHE A 359 3.24 7.57 -9.61
CA PHE A 359 3.97 6.36 -9.26
C PHE A 359 3.61 5.18 -10.17
N LEU A 360 2.33 4.99 -10.53
CA LEU A 360 1.88 3.85 -11.34
C LEU A 360 2.16 4.02 -12.84
N SER A 361 1.97 5.23 -13.39
CA SER A 361 2.11 5.49 -14.83
C SER A 361 3.55 5.40 -15.38
N ASN A 362 4.56 5.42 -14.48
CA ASN A 362 5.96 5.29 -14.86
C ASN A 362 6.48 3.84 -14.89
N LEU A 363 5.76 2.88 -14.29
CA LEU A 363 6.17 1.46 -14.25
C LEU A 363 5.75 0.69 -15.51
N GLU A 364 4.65 1.08 -16.17
CA GLU A 364 4.07 0.34 -17.31
C GLU A 364 4.74 0.62 -18.68
N ARG A 365 5.70 1.56 -18.76
CA ARG A 365 6.33 1.94 -20.03
C ARG A 365 7.56 1.11 -20.45
N SER A 366 7.86 -0.01 -19.77
CA SER A 366 8.98 -0.88 -20.15
C SER A 366 8.53 -2.11 -20.96
N SER A 367 9.32 -2.50 -21.96
CA SER A 367 9.06 -3.49 -23.01
C SER A 367 8.86 -4.95 -22.55
N PHE A 368 8.46 -5.19 -21.30
CA PHE A 368 8.51 -6.48 -20.61
C PHE A 368 7.17 -7.24 -20.61
N THR A 369 6.06 -6.58 -20.96
CA THR A 369 4.69 -7.15 -20.91
C THR A 369 4.40 -8.22 -21.99
N LYS A 370 5.22 -8.34 -23.04
CA LYS A 370 4.99 -9.26 -24.17
C LYS A 370 5.23 -10.75 -23.88
N PHE A 371 5.91 -11.11 -22.80
CA PHE A 371 6.34 -12.50 -22.55
C PHE A 371 5.49 -13.25 -21.51
N ILE A 372 4.79 -12.53 -20.61
CA ILE A 372 4.14 -13.14 -19.44
C ILE A 372 2.80 -13.82 -19.77
N CYS A 373 2.11 -13.44 -20.86
CA CYS A 373 0.69 -13.77 -21.01
C CYS A 373 0.33 -14.81 -22.09
N GLY A 374 1.27 -15.59 -22.65
CA GLY A 374 0.89 -16.52 -23.71
C GLY A 374 1.87 -17.64 -24.04
N GLY A 375 1.60 -18.86 -23.56
CA GLY A 375 2.26 -20.06 -24.07
C GLY A 375 1.91 -21.32 -23.28
N ASN A 376 1.48 -22.36 -23.98
CA ASN A 376 1.29 -23.69 -23.39
C ASN A 376 2.66 -24.31 -23.06
N HIS A 377 3.04 -24.29 -21.78
CA HIS A 377 4.37 -24.67 -21.28
C HIS A 377 4.79 -26.12 -21.63
N LYS A 378 3.83 -27.03 -21.88
CA LYS A 378 4.12 -28.44 -22.21
C LYS A 378 4.56 -28.66 -23.66
N GLN A 379 4.17 -27.78 -24.58
CA GLN A 379 4.53 -27.89 -26.00
C GLN A 379 5.93 -27.29 -26.28
N PHE A 380 6.27 -26.17 -25.61
CA PHE A 380 7.60 -25.54 -25.71
C PHE A 380 8.75 -26.48 -25.28
N ILE A 381 8.54 -27.28 -24.23
CA ILE A 381 9.53 -28.26 -23.72
C ILE A 381 9.70 -29.46 -24.67
N LYS A 382 8.66 -29.82 -25.45
CA LYS A 382 8.76 -30.88 -26.47
C LYS A 382 9.50 -30.40 -27.72
N ASP A 383 9.26 -29.15 -28.13
CA ASP A 383 9.76 -28.62 -29.40
C ASP A 383 11.23 -28.15 -29.35
N HIS A 384 11.82 -27.96 -28.15
CA HIS A 384 13.18 -27.40 -27.98
C HIS A 384 14.21 -28.40 -27.42
N ARG A 385 13.96 -29.71 -27.55
CA ARG A 385 14.81 -30.77 -26.97
C ARG A 385 16.15 -31.02 -27.69
N HIS A 386 16.45 -30.30 -28.77
CA HIS A 386 17.59 -30.62 -29.65
C HIS A 386 18.49 -29.44 -30.07
N GLN A 387 18.55 -28.32 -29.33
CA GLN A 387 19.51 -27.26 -29.65
C GLN A 387 20.35 -26.79 -28.45
N ASP A 388 21.62 -26.57 -28.76
CA ASP A 388 22.82 -26.53 -27.93
C ASP A 388 22.74 -25.65 -26.66
N HIS A 389 23.10 -26.25 -25.52
CA HIS A 389 22.86 -25.75 -24.16
C HIS A 389 24.13 -25.16 -23.55
N SER A 390 24.35 -23.84 -23.67
CA SER A 390 25.27 -23.12 -22.75
C SER A 390 24.99 -21.63 -22.54
N LYS A 391 24.16 -20.98 -23.38
CA LYS A 391 23.88 -19.53 -23.25
C LYS A 391 22.48 -19.14 -22.77
N ASN A 392 21.53 -20.08 -22.70
CA ASN A 392 20.14 -19.78 -22.28
C ASN A 392 19.81 -20.06 -20.81
N TRP A 393 20.66 -20.79 -20.08
CA TRP A 393 20.41 -21.11 -18.67
C TRP A 393 20.59 -19.91 -17.73
N ALA A 394 21.48 -18.96 -18.05
CA ALA A 394 21.67 -17.75 -17.27
C ALA A 394 20.49 -16.77 -17.39
N SER A 395 19.83 -16.70 -18.55
CA SER A 395 18.66 -15.86 -18.78
C SER A 395 17.40 -16.47 -18.17
N ILE A 396 17.25 -17.79 -18.22
CA ILE A 396 16.15 -18.52 -17.58
C ILE A 396 16.28 -18.51 -16.06
N MET A 397 17.50 -18.65 -15.50
CA MET A 397 17.71 -18.50 -14.05
C MET A 397 17.51 -17.05 -13.58
N LYS A 398 17.92 -16.05 -14.37
CA LYS A 398 17.60 -14.64 -14.07
C LYS A 398 16.09 -14.37 -14.14
N PHE A 399 15.36 -15.00 -15.07
CA PHE A 399 13.91 -14.88 -15.19
C PHE A 399 13.17 -15.60 -14.05
N LEU A 400 13.61 -16.80 -13.63
CA LEU A 400 13.04 -17.54 -12.50
C LEU A 400 13.36 -16.85 -11.16
N ILE A 401 14.52 -16.21 -11.02
CA ILE A 401 14.88 -15.41 -9.85
C ILE A 401 14.07 -14.10 -9.84
N LEU A 402 13.82 -13.46 -10.99
CA LEU A 402 12.95 -12.28 -11.08
C LEU A 402 11.49 -12.63 -10.75
N PHE A 403 11.03 -13.85 -11.10
CA PHE A 403 9.71 -14.40 -10.73
C PHE A 403 9.63 -14.79 -9.24
N ALA A 404 10.74 -15.23 -8.64
CA ALA A 404 10.84 -15.50 -7.20
C ALA A 404 10.92 -14.22 -6.37
N VAL A 405 11.48 -13.15 -6.92
CA VAL A 405 11.74 -11.85 -6.26
C VAL A 405 10.57 -10.87 -6.40
N LEU A 406 9.71 -10.99 -7.44
CA LEU A 406 8.49 -10.17 -7.59
C LEU A 406 7.22 -10.80 -6.99
N GLY A 407 7.37 -11.85 -6.17
CA GLY A 407 6.30 -12.25 -5.27
C GLY A 407 5.27 -13.23 -5.84
N VAL A 408 5.67 -14.49 -5.92
CA VAL A 408 4.77 -15.58 -5.50
C VAL A 408 5.47 -16.35 -4.39
N ALA A 409 5.74 -15.69 -3.26
CA ALA A 409 5.56 -16.38 -2.00
C ALA A 409 4.06 -16.37 -1.76
N LEU A 410 3.40 -17.40 -2.29
CA LEU A 410 2.40 -17.97 -1.43
C LEU A 410 3.10 -18.34 -0.14
N SER A 411 2.66 -17.80 1.00
CA SER A 411 2.54 -18.74 2.09
C SER A 411 1.65 -19.84 1.52
N SER A 412 2.16 -21.07 1.44
CA SER A 412 1.34 -22.20 0.98
C SER A 412 -0.01 -22.19 1.72
N GLU A 413 0.01 -21.67 2.95
CA GLU A 413 -1.11 -21.40 3.84
C GLU A 413 -2.14 -20.41 3.30
N SER A 414 -1.81 -19.17 2.89
CA SER A 414 -2.83 -18.21 2.41
C SER A 414 -3.40 -18.61 1.04
N ARG A 415 -2.61 -19.22 0.13
CA ARG A 415 -3.22 -19.81 -1.09
C ARG A 415 -4.07 -21.02 -0.74
N LYS A 416 -3.67 -21.86 0.22
CA LYS A 416 -4.53 -22.96 0.70
C LYS A 416 -5.80 -22.44 1.35
N THR A 417 -5.74 -21.32 2.08
CA THR A 417 -6.91 -20.70 2.71
C THR A 417 -7.84 -20.08 1.67
N TYR A 418 -7.32 -19.27 0.75
CA TYR A 418 -8.15 -18.63 -0.28
C TYR A 418 -8.62 -19.64 -1.33
N ASN A 419 -7.78 -20.59 -1.76
CA ASN A 419 -8.24 -21.73 -2.56
C ASN A 419 -9.21 -22.59 -1.75
N GLY A 420 -9.06 -22.69 -0.42
CA GLY A 420 -10.02 -23.33 0.46
C GLY A 420 -11.38 -22.64 0.42
N PHE A 421 -11.41 -21.30 0.43
CA PHE A 421 -12.63 -20.53 0.24
C PHE A 421 -13.19 -20.65 -1.18
N ILE A 422 -12.34 -20.73 -2.21
CA ILE A 422 -12.80 -21.02 -3.58
C ILE A 422 -13.40 -22.43 -3.65
N ASP A 423 -12.74 -23.43 -3.06
CA ASP A 423 -13.20 -24.83 -3.02
C ASP A 423 -14.50 -24.95 -2.21
N GLU A 424 -14.69 -24.13 -1.17
CA GLU A 424 -15.92 -24.03 -0.39
C GLU A 424 -17.02 -23.29 -1.16
N ALA A 425 -16.70 -22.17 -1.80
CA ALA A 425 -17.60 -21.44 -2.69
C ALA A 425 -17.99 -22.29 -3.91
N SER A 426 -17.14 -23.20 -4.38
CA SER A 426 -17.46 -24.14 -5.47
C SER A 426 -18.41 -25.26 -5.01
N LYS A 427 -18.61 -25.41 -3.70
CA LYS A 427 -19.59 -26.33 -3.09
C LYS A 427 -20.91 -25.64 -2.76
N THR A 428 -21.07 -24.34 -3.01
CA THR A 428 -22.38 -23.67 -2.88
C THR A 428 -23.39 -24.44 -3.71
N ASN A 429 -24.53 -24.75 -3.09
CA ASN A 429 -25.53 -25.57 -3.75
C ASN A 429 -26.42 -24.63 -4.58
N SER A 430 -25.88 -24.17 -5.72
CA SER A 430 -26.55 -23.25 -6.64
C SER A 430 -27.90 -23.76 -7.17
N LYS A 431 -28.20 -25.05 -6.93
CA LYS A 431 -29.49 -25.73 -7.18
C LYS A 431 -29.99 -26.45 -5.92
N LYS A 432 -29.92 -25.79 -4.76
CA LYS A 432 -30.57 -26.25 -3.52
C LYS A 432 -32.03 -26.62 -3.82
N GLU A 433 -32.49 -27.77 -3.32
CA GLU A 433 -33.90 -28.15 -3.44
C GLU A 433 -34.76 -27.03 -2.86
N HIS A 434 -35.77 -26.61 -3.62
CA HIS A 434 -36.67 -25.54 -3.19
C HIS A 434 -37.27 -25.89 -1.82
N ASN A 435 -37.06 -25.01 -0.84
CA ASN A 435 -37.67 -25.16 0.46
C ASN A 435 -39.19 -24.95 0.30
N PRO A 436 -40.04 -25.95 0.57
CA PRO A 436 -41.49 -25.80 0.39
C PRO A 436 -42.12 -24.76 1.32
N GLU A 437 -41.40 -24.29 2.35
CA GLU A 437 -41.83 -23.17 3.20
C GLU A 437 -41.44 -21.79 2.63
N SER A 438 -40.52 -21.73 1.66
CA SER A 438 -40.10 -20.49 0.99
C SER A 438 -41.02 -20.17 -0.19
N ARG A 439 -41.33 -18.87 -0.38
CA ARG A 439 -42.18 -18.42 -1.49
C ARG A 439 -41.49 -18.57 -2.85
N TYR A 440 -40.18 -18.33 -2.88
CA TYR A 440 -39.34 -18.33 -4.06
C TYR A 440 -38.24 -19.37 -3.90
N GLN A 441 -37.68 -19.87 -5.00
CA GLN A 441 -36.45 -20.68 -4.92
C GLN A 441 -35.27 -19.89 -4.34
N LEU A 442 -35.25 -18.58 -4.56
CA LEU A 442 -34.28 -17.65 -3.99
C LEU A 442 -34.66 -17.32 -2.53
N ASP A 443 -33.87 -17.80 -1.57
CA ASP A 443 -34.10 -17.64 -0.13
C ASP A 443 -33.04 -16.77 0.59
N TRP A 444 -32.05 -16.24 -0.14
CA TRP A 444 -30.91 -15.46 0.35
C TRP A 444 -29.97 -16.20 1.33
N GLU A 445 -30.08 -17.53 1.45
CA GLU A 445 -29.17 -18.35 2.26
C GLU A 445 -27.98 -18.88 1.45
N ASP A 446 -27.99 -18.74 0.12
CA ASP A 446 -26.89 -19.11 -0.80
C ASP A 446 -26.84 -18.19 -2.03
N TYR A 447 -25.82 -18.35 -2.87
CA TYR A 447 -25.73 -17.70 -4.18
C TYR A 447 -26.35 -18.56 -5.28
N TYR A 448 -27.08 -17.90 -6.18
CA TYR A 448 -27.91 -18.56 -7.17
C TYR A 448 -27.44 -18.32 -8.61
N GLN A 449 -27.65 -19.32 -9.46
CA GLN A 449 -27.41 -19.24 -10.90
C GLN A 449 -28.37 -18.23 -11.58
N PHE A 450 -28.01 -17.85 -12.80
CA PHE A 450 -28.72 -16.85 -13.60
C PHE A 450 -30.19 -17.22 -13.83
N ASP A 451 -30.49 -18.51 -14.03
CA ASP A 451 -31.85 -19.02 -14.24
C ASP A 451 -32.73 -18.76 -13.01
N VAL A 452 -32.28 -19.12 -11.82
CA VAL A 452 -33.03 -18.89 -10.57
C VAL A 452 -33.29 -17.41 -10.30
N ILE A 453 -32.32 -16.53 -10.58
CA ILE A 453 -32.50 -15.08 -10.45
C ILE A 453 -33.52 -14.55 -11.47
N THR A 454 -33.51 -15.10 -12.69
CA THR A 454 -34.46 -14.74 -13.76
C THR A 454 -35.86 -15.21 -13.41
N ASP A 455 -36.01 -16.45 -12.94
CA ASP A 455 -37.30 -17.00 -12.51
C ASP A 455 -37.89 -16.17 -11.35
N PHE A 456 -37.07 -15.75 -10.39
CA PHE A 456 -37.49 -14.87 -9.29
C PHE A 456 -38.14 -13.55 -9.79
N ILE A 457 -37.51 -12.85 -10.75
CA ILE A 457 -38.09 -11.60 -11.28
C ILE A 457 -39.34 -11.85 -12.13
N GLU A 458 -39.43 -13.00 -12.81
CA GLU A 458 -40.62 -13.38 -13.58
C GLU A 458 -41.81 -13.74 -12.68
N GLU A 459 -41.58 -14.45 -11.58
CA GLU A 459 -42.59 -14.76 -10.58
C GLU A 459 -43.15 -13.50 -9.90
N LEU A 460 -42.29 -12.49 -9.67
CA LEU A 460 -42.74 -11.18 -9.19
C LEU A 460 -43.63 -10.46 -10.20
N ALA A 461 -43.28 -10.48 -11.49
CA ALA A 461 -44.12 -9.90 -12.56
C ALA A 461 -45.47 -10.63 -12.75
N GLN A 462 -45.53 -11.93 -12.43
CA GLN A 462 -46.80 -12.67 -12.40
C GLN A 462 -47.65 -12.34 -11.17
N THR A 463 -47.00 -11.92 -10.08
CA THR A 463 -47.66 -11.61 -8.80
C THR A 463 -48.28 -10.21 -8.78
N TYR A 464 -47.56 -9.21 -9.26
CA TYR A 464 -47.93 -7.80 -9.15
C TYR A 464 -48.22 -7.20 -10.53
N ASP A 465 -49.41 -6.64 -10.73
CA ASP A 465 -49.88 -6.11 -12.02
C ASP A 465 -49.11 -4.88 -12.52
N TYR A 466 -48.46 -4.14 -11.61
CA TYR A 466 -47.58 -3.01 -11.90
C TYR A 466 -46.10 -3.41 -12.01
N VAL A 467 -45.79 -4.71 -12.02
CA VAL A 467 -44.44 -5.25 -12.21
C VAL A 467 -44.38 -6.03 -13.52
N SER A 468 -43.35 -5.81 -14.31
CA SER A 468 -43.15 -6.51 -15.58
C SER A 468 -41.68 -6.88 -15.79
N THR A 469 -41.43 -7.90 -16.60
CA THR A 469 -40.08 -8.23 -17.09
C THR A 469 -39.97 -7.94 -18.58
N GLN A 470 -38.79 -7.46 -18.99
CA GLN A 470 -38.50 -7.16 -20.39
C GLN A 470 -37.11 -7.68 -20.76
N SER A 471 -37.00 -8.35 -21.91
CA SER A 471 -35.69 -8.60 -22.52
C SER A 471 -35.17 -7.31 -23.15
N ILE A 472 -33.96 -6.90 -22.76
CA ILE A 472 -33.24 -5.76 -23.34
C ILE A 472 -32.28 -6.17 -24.44
N GLY A 473 -32.24 -7.47 -24.78
CA GLY A 473 -31.37 -8.04 -25.79
C GLY A 473 -30.77 -9.37 -25.35
N LYS A 474 -29.85 -9.88 -26.16
CA LYS A 474 -29.14 -11.13 -25.88
C LYS A 474 -27.68 -10.86 -25.56
N SER A 475 -27.12 -11.66 -24.64
CA SER A 475 -25.68 -11.74 -24.41
C SER A 475 -24.95 -12.37 -25.60
N PHE A 476 -23.62 -12.38 -25.55
CA PHE A 476 -22.81 -12.96 -26.63
C PHE A 476 -23.11 -14.45 -26.88
N GLU A 477 -23.28 -15.26 -25.82
CA GLU A 477 -23.64 -16.69 -25.90
C GLU A 477 -25.16 -16.91 -26.02
N GLY A 478 -25.95 -15.85 -26.19
CA GLY A 478 -27.37 -15.91 -26.55
C GLY A 478 -28.36 -15.98 -25.38
N ARG A 479 -27.91 -15.73 -24.14
CA ARG A 479 -28.80 -15.65 -22.97
C ARG A 479 -29.62 -14.37 -23.03
N ASP A 480 -30.88 -14.47 -22.66
CA ASP A 480 -31.81 -13.35 -22.69
C ASP A 480 -31.52 -12.43 -21.50
N THR A 481 -31.06 -11.21 -21.75
CA THR A 481 -30.75 -10.25 -20.68
C THR A 481 -32.04 -9.56 -20.28
N LYS A 482 -32.58 -9.92 -19.10
CA LYS A 482 -33.88 -9.42 -18.63
C LYS A 482 -33.73 -8.41 -17.50
N ILE A 483 -34.57 -7.38 -17.55
CA ILE A 483 -34.77 -6.43 -16.47
C ILE A 483 -36.12 -6.66 -15.80
N LEU A 484 -36.22 -6.24 -14.54
CA LEU A 484 -37.47 -6.06 -13.80
C LEU A 484 -37.85 -4.58 -13.83
N SER A 485 -39.09 -4.28 -14.22
CA SER A 485 -39.65 -2.93 -14.19
C SER A 485 -40.78 -2.86 -13.18
N ILE A 486 -40.75 -1.87 -12.28
CA ILE A 486 -41.79 -1.58 -11.31
C ILE A 486 -42.33 -0.19 -11.64
N THR A 487 -43.52 -0.14 -12.24
CA THR A 487 -44.10 1.09 -12.82
C THR A 487 -45.52 1.32 -12.31
N LYS A 488 -45.66 1.44 -10.99
CA LYS A 488 -46.93 1.76 -10.32
C LYS A 488 -47.19 3.27 -10.26
N ALA A 489 -46.13 4.06 -10.18
CA ALA A 489 -46.20 5.52 -10.17
C ALA A 489 -46.74 6.07 -11.50
N ALA A 490 -47.22 7.32 -11.49
CA ALA A 490 -47.77 7.95 -12.68
C ALA A 490 -46.72 8.07 -13.81
N PRO A 491 -47.14 8.05 -15.10
CA PRO A 491 -46.23 8.33 -16.21
C PRO A 491 -45.49 9.66 -15.99
N GLY A 492 -44.16 9.65 -16.19
CA GLY A 492 -43.29 10.80 -15.95
C GLY A 492 -42.77 10.94 -14.50
N ALA A 493 -43.13 10.03 -13.59
CA ALA A 493 -42.48 9.95 -12.29
C ALA A 493 -40.97 9.63 -12.42
N PRO A 494 -40.11 10.10 -11.49
CA PRO A 494 -38.67 9.88 -11.56
C PRO A 494 -38.31 8.40 -11.68
N ILE A 495 -37.30 8.13 -12.50
CA ILE A 495 -36.83 6.77 -12.80
C ILE A 495 -35.56 6.47 -12.00
N ILE A 496 -35.54 5.29 -11.38
CA ILE A 496 -34.39 4.72 -10.68
C ILE A 496 -33.87 3.52 -11.49
N TRP A 497 -32.64 3.64 -12.01
CA TRP A 497 -31.93 2.55 -12.69
C TRP A 497 -30.95 1.89 -11.73
N LEU A 498 -31.08 0.58 -11.54
CA LEU A 498 -30.17 -0.23 -10.73
C LEU A 498 -29.60 -1.37 -11.58
N GLU A 499 -28.29 -1.58 -11.55
CA GLU A 499 -27.66 -2.71 -12.24
C GLU A 499 -26.64 -3.44 -11.37
N THR A 500 -26.50 -4.75 -11.57
CA THR A 500 -25.47 -5.54 -10.88
C THR A 500 -24.88 -6.63 -11.77
N GLY A 501 -23.83 -7.29 -11.29
CA GLY A 501 -23.28 -8.46 -11.96
C GLY A 501 -22.63 -8.13 -13.31
N MET A 502 -22.22 -6.88 -13.51
CA MET A 502 -21.45 -6.46 -14.69
C MET A 502 -20.10 -7.19 -14.71
N HIS A 503 -19.44 -7.30 -13.55
CA HIS A 503 -18.35 -8.24 -13.38
C HIS A 503 -18.88 -9.55 -12.79
N ALA A 504 -18.62 -10.64 -13.49
CA ALA A 504 -19.24 -11.93 -13.21
C ALA A 504 -18.93 -12.52 -11.83
N ARG A 505 -17.70 -12.37 -11.33
CA ARG A 505 -17.25 -12.93 -10.04
C ARG A 505 -17.86 -12.27 -8.80
N GLU A 506 -18.54 -11.15 -8.96
CA GLU A 506 -19.04 -10.27 -7.90
C GLU A 506 -20.43 -10.70 -7.42
N TRP A 507 -20.55 -11.97 -6.98
CA TRP A 507 -21.84 -12.63 -6.67
C TRP A 507 -22.71 -11.93 -5.63
N ILE A 508 -22.10 -11.14 -4.73
CA ILE A 508 -22.84 -10.37 -3.73
C ILE A 508 -23.74 -9.29 -4.35
N GLY A 509 -23.38 -8.75 -5.52
CA GLY A 509 -24.21 -7.76 -6.22
C GLY A 509 -25.61 -8.28 -6.56
N PRO A 510 -25.72 -9.36 -7.37
CA PRO A 510 -27.02 -9.96 -7.71
C PRO A 510 -27.81 -10.43 -6.47
N ALA A 511 -27.13 -10.90 -5.43
CA ALA A 511 -27.78 -11.31 -4.19
C ALA A 511 -28.39 -10.11 -3.41
N VAL A 512 -27.66 -9.00 -3.32
CA VAL A 512 -28.12 -7.79 -2.62
C VAL A 512 -29.23 -7.07 -3.38
N VAL A 513 -29.19 -7.00 -4.71
CA VAL A 513 -30.27 -6.32 -5.46
C VAL A 513 -31.59 -7.11 -5.42
N THR A 514 -31.54 -8.44 -5.45
CA THR A 514 -32.75 -9.25 -5.30
C THR A 514 -33.34 -9.13 -3.89
N TYR A 515 -32.48 -8.97 -2.87
CA TYR A 515 -32.93 -8.61 -1.52
C TYR A 515 -33.65 -7.24 -1.51
N ALA A 516 -33.06 -6.23 -2.14
CA ALA A 516 -33.67 -4.89 -2.25
C ALA A 516 -35.01 -4.91 -3.01
N ILE A 517 -35.14 -5.72 -4.08
CA ILE A 517 -36.40 -5.92 -4.79
C ILE A 517 -37.48 -6.47 -3.84
N ARG A 518 -37.14 -7.50 -3.05
CA ARG A 518 -38.07 -8.06 -2.05
C ARG A 518 -38.49 -7.01 -1.03
N GLU A 519 -37.54 -6.27 -0.45
CA GLU A 519 -37.86 -5.21 0.50
C GLU A 519 -38.75 -4.13 -0.11
N LEU A 520 -38.50 -3.75 -1.37
CA LEU A 520 -39.30 -2.73 -2.05
C LEU A 520 -40.75 -3.17 -2.29
N LEU A 521 -40.98 -4.44 -2.67
CA LEU A 521 -42.30 -4.94 -3.07
C LEU A 521 -43.11 -5.56 -1.92
N GLU A 522 -42.46 -6.27 -1.00
CA GLU A 522 -43.13 -7.08 0.01
C GLU A 522 -43.23 -6.39 1.37
N ASN A 523 -42.35 -5.44 1.68
CA ASN A 523 -42.43 -4.69 2.92
C ASN A 523 -43.32 -3.44 2.74
N SER A 524 -44.47 -3.45 3.42
CA SER A 524 -45.49 -2.39 3.30
C SER A 524 -45.01 -0.99 3.70
N GLU A 525 -43.95 -0.88 4.50
CA GLU A 525 -43.37 0.42 4.89
C GLU A 525 -42.74 1.16 3.69
N ASN A 526 -42.42 0.43 2.61
CA ASN A 526 -41.74 0.96 1.43
C ASN A 526 -42.70 1.33 0.29
N GLN A 527 -44.02 1.18 0.48
CA GLN A 527 -45.02 1.48 -0.56
C GLN A 527 -44.93 2.90 -1.10
N LYS A 528 -44.54 3.88 -0.24
CA LYS A 528 -44.33 5.26 -0.65
C LYS A 528 -43.34 5.41 -1.82
N TYR A 529 -42.37 4.51 -1.95
CA TYR A 529 -41.39 4.58 -3.04
C TYR A 529 -42.00 4.13 -4.35
N ILE A 530 -42.65 2.98 -4.40
CA ILE A 530 -43.27 2.49 -5.65
C ILE A 530 -44.50 3.30 -6.08
N ASP A 531 -45.17 3.97 -5.15
CA ASP A 531 -46.28 4.87 -5.47
C ASP A 531 -45.83 6.16 -6.17
N ASN A 532 -44.56 6.54 -6.02
CA ASN A 532 -44.04 7.84 -6.47
C ASN A 532 -42.81 7.76 -7.39
N LEU A 533 -42.16 6.60 -7.51
CA LEU A 533 -40.95 6.36 -8.31
C LEU A 533 -41.15 5.14 -9.21
N ASN A 534 -40.56 5.19 -10.40
CA ASN A 534 -40.47 4.05 -11.30
C ASN A 534 -39.08 3.41 -11.19
N PHE A 535 -39.01 2.08 -11.17
CA PHE A 535 -37.75 1.36 -11.06
C PHE A 535 -37.53 0.48 -12.29
N HIS A 536 -36.31 0.52 -12.84
CA HIS A 536 -35.81 -0.44 -13.81
C HIS A 536 -34.55 -1.08 -13.26
N ILE A 537 -34.57 -2.39 -13.09
CA ILE A 537 -33.53 -3.11 -12.35
C ILE A 537 -33.00 -4.23 -13.24
N LEU A 538 -31.69 -4.25 -13.46
CA LEU A 538 -30.96 -5.30 -14.17
C LEU A 538 -30.18 -6.17 -13.16
N PRO A 539 -30.71 -7.33 -12.75
CA PRO A 539 -30.07 -8.14 -11.73
C PRO A 539 -28.73 -8.71 -12.16
N VAL A 540 -28.56 -9.09 -13.43
CA VAL A 540 -27.33 -9.67 -13.96
C VAL A 540 -27.00 -9.07 -15.32
N ALA A 541 -26.09 -8.10 -15.34
CA ALA A 541 -25.67 -7.40 -16.57
C ALA A 541 -24.74 -8.24 -17.47
N ASN A 542 -23.97 -9.18 -16.91
CA ASN A 542 -23.08 -10.07 -17.66
C ASN A 542 -23.47 -11.55 -17.43
N PRO A 543 -24.58 -12.02 -18.04
CA PRO A 543 -25.13 -13.33 -17.75
C PRO A 543 -24.22 -14.49 -18.19
N ASP A 544 -23.45 -14.32 -19.27
CA ASP A 544 -22.54 -15.36 -19.74
C ASP A 544 -21.33 -15.52 -18.82
N GLY A 545 -20.73 -14.40 -18.43
CA GLY A 545 -19.65 -14.40 -17.46
C GLY A 545 -20.15 -14.98 -16.13
N TYR A 546 -21.31 -14.53 -15.64
CA TYR A 546 -21.89 -14.98 -14.38
C TYR A 546 -22.09 -16.51 -14.38
N GLU A 547 -22.74 -17.07 -15.41
CA GLU A 547 -22.89 -18.52 -15.55
C GLU A 547 -21.55 -19.27 -15.65
N TYR A 548 -20.56 -18.67 -16.30
CA TYR A 548 -19.22 -19.25 -16.39
C TYR A 548 -18.52 -19.31 -15.04
N THR A 549 -18.86 -18.44 -14.08
CA THR A 549 -18.29 -18.50 -12.72
C THR A 549 -18.83 -19.66 -11.88
N PHE A 550 -20.02 -20.16 -12.16
CA PHE A 550 -20.57 -21.34 -11.48
C PHE A 550 -20.04 -22.65 -12.08
N ASN A 551 -19.87 -22.68 -13.40
CA ASN A 551 -19.59 -23.92 -14.15
C ASN A 551 -18.15 -24.01 -14.68
N GLY A 552 -17.33 -22.98 -14.45
CA GLY A 552 -16.00 -22.81 -15.03
C GLY A 552 -15.04 -22.14 -14.06
N ASP A 553 -14.65 -20.89 -14.37
CA ASP A 553 -13.70 -20.14 -13.55
C ASP A 553 -14.45 -19.20 -12.60
N ARG A 554 -14.50 -19.55 -11.32
CA ARG A 554 -15.17 -18.77 -10.27
C ARG A 554 -14.69 -17.32 -10.18
N LEU A 555 -13.46 -17.04 -10.57
CA LEU A 555 -12.87 -15.69 -10.52
C LEU A 555 -12.94 -14.96 -11.86
N TRP A 556 -13.67 -15.50 -12.83
CA TRP A 556 -13.91 -14.84 -14.12
C TRP A 556 -14.65 -13.51 -13.92
N ARG A 557 -14.15 -12.45 -14.56
CA ARG A 557 -14.69 -11.09 -14.44
C ARG A 557 -15.45 -10.65 -15.70
N LYS A 558 -14.87 -10.93 -16.87
CA LYS A 558 -15.21 -10.34 -18.17
C LYS A 558 -16.49 -10.92 -18.78
N THR A 559 -16.92 -10.39 -19.92
CA THR A 559 -17.88 -11.04 -20.82
C THR A 559 -17.29 -12.36 -21.38
N ARG A 560 -18.04 -13.04 -22.26
CA ARG A 560 -17.60 -14.29 -22.91
C ARG A 560 -17.39 -14.19 -24.42
N SER A 561 -17.32 -12.97 -24.94
CA SER A 561 -17.12 -12.71 -26.37
C SER A 561 -15.85 -13.32 -26.94
N GLU A 562 -15.93 -13.75 -28.21
CA GLU A 562 -14.77 -14.18 -28.96
C GLU A 562 -13.96 -12.96 -29.40
N THR A 563 -12.76 -12.81 -28.84
CA THR A 563 -11.91 -11.64 -29.14
C THR A 563 -11.05 -11.84 -30.39
N GLY A 564 -10.96 -13.06 -30.93
CA GLY A 564 -9.99 -13.42 -31.97
C GLY A 564 -8.54 -13.38 -31.49
N SER A 565 -8.30 -13.55 -30.19
CA SER A 565 -6.95 -13.66 -29.63
C SER A 565 -6.26 -14.94 -30.14
N GLY A 566 -5.02 -14.81 -30.63
CA GLY A 566 -4.19 -15.97 -31.02
C GLY A 566 -3.84 -16.91 -29.86
N LEU A 567 -4.08 -16.47 -28.62
CA LEU A 567 -3.89 -17.25 -27.39
C LEU A 567 -5.20 -17.85 -26.84
N GLY A 568 -6.33 -17.66 -27.54
CA GLY A 568 -7.64 -18.16 -27.12
C GLY A 568 -8.30 -17.39 -25.97
N CYS A 569 -7.80 -16.21 -25.62
CA CYS A 569 -8.39 -15.36 -24.59
C CYS A 569 -9.77 -14.82 -25.03
N LYS A 570 -10.75 -14.87 -24.13
CA LYS A 570 -12.12 -14.42 -24.36
C LYS A 570 -12.47 -13.22 -23.48
N GLY A 571 -13.53 -12.53 -23.89
CA GLY A 571 -14.19 -11.50 -23.10
C GLY A 571 -13.48 -10.15 -23.10
N VAL A 572 -14.31 -9.12 -22.92
CA VAL A 572 -13.99 -7.72 -22.67
C VAL A 572 -14.39 -7.38 -21.23
N ASP A 573 -13.71 -6.44 -20.60
CA ASP A 573 -14.17 -5.87 -19.34
C ASP A 573 -15.39 -4.96 -19.65
N PRO A 574 -16.62 -5.39 -19.29
CA PRO A 574 -17.80 -4.61 -19.62
C PRO A 574 -17.80 -3.23 -18.95
N ASN A 575 -17.14 -3.07 -17.78
CA ASN A 575 -17.02 -1.77 -17.12
C ASN A 575 -15.79 -0.97 -17.60
N ARG A 576 -15.28 -1.29 -18.79
CA ARG A 576 -14.35 -0.47 -19.59
C ARG A 576 -14.87 -0.24 -21.02
N ASN A 577 -16.07 -0.74 -21.32
CA ASN A 577 -16.60 -0.77 -22.68
C ASN A 577 -17.62 0.34 -22.95
N PHE A 578 -17.93 1.21 -21.99
CA PHE A 578 -18.87 2.31 -22.20
C PHE A 578 -18.23 3.47 -22.99
N GLY A 579 -19.06 4.28 -23.64
CA GLY A 579 -18.62 5.28 -24.62
C GLY A 579 -18.02 6.57 -24.08
N TYR A 580 -18.06 6.83 -22.77
CA TYR A 580 -17.53 8.07 -22.19
C TYR A 580 -16.04 7.93 -21.87
N HIS A 581 -15.20 8.76 -22.49
CA HIS A 581 -13.73 8.69 -22.40
C HIS A 581 -13.15 7.30 -22.71
N PHE A 582 -13.78 6.55 -23.61
CA PHE A 582 -13.42 5.17 -23.91
C PHE A 582 -11.91 4.99 -24.21
N GLY A 583 -11.26 4.12 -23.45
CA GLY A 583 -9.88 3.72 -23.70
C GLY A 583 -8.80 4.72 -23.26
N GLU A 584 -9.17 5.81 -22.56
CA GLU A 584 -8.22 6.88 -22.20
C GLU A 584 -7.32 6.54 -21.00
N SER A 585 -7.84 5.86 -19.97
CA SER A 585 -7.10 5.54 -18.74
C SER A 585 -7.60 4.24 -18.09
N GLY A 586 -6.75 3.58 -17.30
CA GLY A 586 -7.14 2.39 -16.51
C GLY A 586 -7.57 1.17 -17.32
N VAL A 587 -7.13 1.07 -18.58
CA VAL A 587 -7.51 0.05 -19.56
C VAL A 587 -6.31 -0.68 -20.13
N SER A 588 -6.55 -1.80 -20.81
CA SER A 588 -5.55 -2.52 -21.60
C SER A 588 -6.06 -2.78 -23.01
N SER A 589 -5.19 -2.65 -24.02
CA SER A 589 -5.50 -3.10 -25.39
C SER A 589 -5.22 -4.60 -25.59
N SER A 590 -4.74 -5.31 -24.56
CA SER A 590 -4.47 -6.75 -24.64
C SER A 590 -5.75 -7.55 -24.41
N LYS A 591 -6.16 -8.34 -25.40
CA LYS A 591 -7.33 -9.25 -25.33
C LYS A 591 -7.30 -10.25 -24.16
N CYS A 592 -6.11 -10.51 -23.61
CA CYS A 592 -5.90 -11.40 -22.48
C CYS A 592 -5.90 -10.70 -21.12
N SER A 593 -5.98 -9.37 -21.09
CA SER A 593 -6.08 -8.61 -19.85
C SER A 593 -7.49 -8.68 -19.27
N ASP A 594 -7.59 -8.63 -17.94
CA ASP A 594 -8.86 -8.52 -17.22
C ASP A 594 -9.52 -7.14 -17.38
N VAL A 595 -8.75 -6.11 -17.77
CA VAL A 595 -9.22 -4.75 -18.07
C VAL A 595 -9.15 -4.46 -19.58
N TYR A 596 -9.29 -5.49 -20.41
CA TYR A 596 -9.38 -5.33 -21.86
C TYR A 596 -10.63 -4.53 -22.20
N ASN A 597 -10.49 -3.33 -22.76
CA ASN A 597 -11.61 -2.42 -23.00
C ASN A 597 -12.45 -2.75 -24.23
N GLY A 598 -12.01 -3.71 -25.06
CA GLY A 598 -12.70 -4.05 -26.30
C GLY A 598 -12.18 -3.26 -27.51
N PRO A 599 -12.60 -3.64 -28.73
CA PRO A 599 -12.15 -2.99 -29.96
C PRO A 599 -12.69 -1.57 -30.13
N GLU A 600 -13.87 -1.27 -29.60
CA GLU A 600 -14.58 0.01 -29.74
C GLU A 600 -15.61 0.15 -28.59
N PRO A 601 -16.10 1.37 -28.27
CA PRO A 601 -17.12 1.53 -27.24
C PRO A 601 -18.40 0.80 -27.61
N PHE A 602 -19.02 0.15 -26.62
CA PHE A 602 -20.20 -0.69 -26.73
C PHE A 602 -20.04 -1.85 -27.73
N SER A 603 -18.82 -2.38 -27.87
CA SER A 603 -18.56 -3.57 -28.68
C SER A 603 -19.23 -4.83 -28.10
N GLU A 604 -19.45 -4.87 -26.79
CA GLU A 604 -20.07 -6.00 -26.13
C GLU A 604 -21.59 -5.89 -26.17
N PRO A 605 -22.30 -6.94 -26.60
CA PRO A 605 -23.76 -6.90 -26.69
C PRO A 605 -24.39 -6.61 -25.32
N GLU A 606 -23.80 -7.09 -24.22
CA GLU A 606 -24.26 -6.80 -22.86
C GLU A 606 -24.31 -5.29 -22.57
N THR A 607 -23.24 -4.55 -22.91
CA THR A 607 -23.18 -3.09 -22.69
C THR A 607 -24.01 -2.31 -23.72
N ALA A 608 -24.09 -2.80 -24.95
CA ALA A 608 -24.93 -2.20 -25.99
C ALA A 608 -26.43 -2.31 -25.64
N ASN A 609 -26.85 -3.46 -25.12
CA ASN A 609 -28.23 -3.68 -24.66
C ASN A 609 -28.62 -2.69 -23.55
N ILE A 610 -27.71 -2.41 -22.60
CA ILE A 610 -27.94 -1.42 -21.52
C ILE A 610 -28.11 -0.02 -22.11
N ARG A 611 -27.19 0.41 -22.98
CA ARG A 611 -27.27 1.70 -23.68
C ARG A 611 -28.62 1.82 -24.41
N ASP A 612 -28.92 0.86 -25.27
CA ASP A 612 -30.08 0.90 -26.16
C ASP A 612 -31.38 0.90 -25.36
N PHE A 613 -31.46 0.15 -24.27
CA PHE A 613 -32.62 0.20 -23.37
C PHE A 613 -32.77 1.58 -22.71
N LEU A 614 -31.71 2.11 -22.10
CA LEU A 614 -31.79 3.39 -21.39
C LEU A 614 -32.11 4.58 -22.32
N GLU A 615 -31.66 4.52 -23.58
CA GLU A 615 -32.01 5.50 -24.61
C GLU A 615 -33.47 5.39 -25.09
N THR A 616 -34.17 4.29 -24.80
CA THR A 616 -35.60 4.13 -25.13
C THR A 616 -36.55 4.67 -24.07
N LEU A 617 -36.05 5.01 -22.88
CA LEU A 617 -36.88 5.52 -21.80
C LEU A 617 -37.39 6.93 -22.13
N ASP A 618 -38.66 7.18 -21.82
CA ASP A 618 -39.31 8.49 -22.03
C ASP A 618 -38.69 9.61 -21.17
N SER A 619 -37.89 9.24 -20.15
CA SER A 619 -37.21 10.16 -19.26
C SER A 619 -35.87 9.57 -18.82
N ILE A 620 -34.89 10.44 -18.62
CA ILE A 620 -33.57 10.06 -18.12
C ILE A 620 -33.73 9.56 -16.68
N PRO A 621 -33.11 8.43 -16.29
CA PRO A 621 -33.04 8.02 -14.90
C PRO A 621 -32.48 9.12 -14.02
N GLU A 622 -33.22 9.53 -12.99
CA GLU A 622 -32.77 10.51 -12.01
C GLU A 622 -31.58 9.94 -11.21
N VAL A 623 -31.65 8.64 -10.90
CA VAL A 623 -30.60 7.85 -10.27
C VAL A 623 -30.20 6.70 -11.19
N ALA A 624 -28.90 6.53 -11.41
CA ALA A 624 -28.30 5.38 -12.08
C ALA A 624 -27.21 4.76 -11.20
N PHE A 625 -27.44 3.56 -10.69
CA PHE A 625 -26.63 2.98 -9.61
C PHE A 625 -26.12 1.59 -9.98
N ALA A 626 -24.79 1.42 -9.98
CA ALA A 626 -24.14 0.16 -10.29
C ALA A 626 -23.61 -0.52 -9.01
N PHE A 627 -23.97 -1.78 -8.80
CA PHE A 627 -23.45 -2.58 -7.68
C PHE A 627 -22.31 -3.47 -8.16
N HIS A 628 -21.18 -3.33 -7.47
CA HIS A 628 -19.93 -4.05 -7.66
C HIS A 628 -19.49 -4.68 -6.33
N SER A 629 -18.42 -5.45 -6.37
CA SER A 629 -17.66 -5.84 -5.18
C SER A 629 -16.20 -6.11 -5.55
N ALA A 630 -15.24 -6.12 -4.65
CA ALA A 630 -15.37 -5.82 -3.23
C ALA A 630 -14.42 -4.68 -2.89
N ALA A 631 -14.84 -3.79 -2.00
CA ALA A 631 -13.95 -2.78 -1.41
C ALA A 631 -14.53 -2.09 -0.17
N GLU A 632 -15.85 -2.16 0.03
CA GLU A 632 -16.57 -1.36 1.03
C GLU A 632 -16.46 0.13 0.71
N ILE A 633 -16.82 0.53 -0.51
CA ILE A 633 -16.66 1.91 -1.01
C ILE A 633 -17.85 2.30 -1.87
N LEU A 634 -18.36 3.52 -1.70
CA LEU A 634 -19.24 4.20 -2.66
C LEU A 634 -18.39 5.13 -3.53
N LEU A 635 -18.40 4.89 -4.83
CA LEU A 635 -17.70 5.66 -5.84
C LEU A 635 -18.67 6.60 -6.55
N TYR A 636 -18.23 7.83 -6.81
CA TYR A 636 -18.95 8.77 -7.66
C TYR A 636 -18.12 9.29 -8.83
N PRO A 637 -18.75 9.67 -9.96
CA PRO A 637 -18.07 10.17 -11.15
C PRO A 637 -17.25 11.46 -10.90
N TYR A 638 -16.24 11.75 -11.72
CA TYR A 638 -15.80 10.92 -12.86
C TYR A 638 -14.63 10.00 -12.51
N GLY A 639 -14.57 8.85 -13.18
CA GLY A 639 -13.52 7.84 -13.07
C GLY A 639 -12.39 8.00 -14.08
N TYR A 640 -12.63 8.60 -15.25
CA TYR A 640 -11.66 8.59 -16.35
C TYR A 640 -10.38 9.43 -16.14
N ASP A 641 -10.40 10.51 -15.36
CA ASP A 641 -9.21 11.34 -15.09
C ASP A 641 -9.31 12.02 -13.71
N TYR A 642 -8.22 12.58 -13.24
CA TYR A 642 -8.18 13.32 -11.97
C TYR A 642 -8.80 14.71 -12.08
N ASP A 643 -9.31 15.18 -10.94
CA ASP A 643 -9.79 16.54 -10.77
C ASP A 643 -10.90 16.95 -11.77
N VAL A 644 -11.61 15.95 -12.31
CA VAL A 644 -12.79 16.13 -13.17
C VAL A 644 -14.02 15.64 -12.43
N PHE A 645 -15.00 16.53 -12.30
CA PHE A 645 -16.20 16.29 -11.52
C PHE A 645 -17.45 16.75 -12.28
N PRO A 646 -18.61 16.14 -12.03
CA PRO A 646 -19.87 16.62 -12.57
C PRO A 646 -20.26 17.99 -12.01
N GLU A 647 -21.12 18.72 -12.73
CA GLU A 647 -21.54 20.07 -12.35
C GLU A 647 -22.24 20.13 -10.97
N ASN A 648 -22.96 19.08 -10.59
CA ASN A 648 -23.65 18.97 -9.29
C ASN A 648 -22.86 18.14 -8.27
N ILE A 649 -21.52 18.18 -8.30
CA ILE A 649 -20.66 17.39 -7.41
C ILE A 649 -20.98 17.57 -5.92
N ASP A 650 -21.27 18.79 -5.46
CA ASP A 650 -21.58 19.04 -4.04
C ASP A 650 -22.82 18.26 -3.58
N GLU A 651 -23.80 18.12 -4.46
CA GLU A 651 -25.02 17.37 -4.21
C GLU A 651 -24.76 15.85 -4.17
N ILE A 652 -23.93 15.38 -5.08
CA ILE A 652 -23.51 13.97 -5.16
C ILE A 652 -22.71 13.60 -3.90
N VAL A 653 -21.74 14.42 -3.49
CA VAL A 653 -20.93 14.13 -2.31
C VAL A 653 -21.79 14.13 -1.04
N ALA A 654 -22.66 15.13 -0.86
CA ALA A 654 -23.51 15.22 0.32
C ALA A 654 -24.46 14.01 0.45
N LEU A 655 -25.08 13.61 -0.65
CA LEU A 655 -25.97 12.45 -0.68
C LEU A 655 -25.20 11.14 -0.47
N GLY A 656 -24.01 11.01 -1.08
CA GLY A 656 -23.14 9.85 -0.89
C GLY A 656 -22.64 9.71 0.54
N ASP A 657 -22.35 10.81 1.24
CA ASP A 657 -21.94 10.80 2.65
C ASP A 657 -23.07 10.31 3.55
N GLU A 658 -24.30 10.80 3.35
CA GLU A 658 -25.47 10.33 4.10
C GLU A 658 -25.79 8.86 3.81
N PHE A 659 -25.62 8.44 2.55
CA PHE A 659 -25.74 7.05 2.14
C PHE A 659 -24.77 6.14 2.91
N VAL A 660 -23.46 6.45 2.91
CA VAL A 660 -22.47 5.58 3.59
C VAL A 660 -22.59 5.64 5.10
N ASP A 661 -22.93 6.78 5.69
CA ASP A 661 -23.17 6.89 7.13
C ASP A 661 -24.35 6.01 7.56
N THR A 662 -25.44 6.01 6.78
CA THR A 662 -26.60 5.15 7.01
C THR A 662 -26.26 3.67 6.84
N LEU A 663 -25.53 3.32 5.77
CA LEU A 663 -25.06 1.95 5.51
C LEU A 663 -24.24 1.44 6.70
N ASN A 664 -23.25 2.23 7.14
CA ASN A 664 -22.33 1.88 8.22
C ASN A 664 -23.05 1.70 9.55
N ALA A 665 -24.09 2.48 9.82
CA ALA A 665 -24.83 2.43 11.07
C ALA A 665 -25.61 1.12 11.28
N VAL A 666 -26.01 0.41 10.21
CA VAL A 666 -26.83 -0.81 10.34
C VAL A 666 -26.06 -1.94 11.01
N ASN A 667 -24.89 -2.27 10.47
CA ASN A 667 -24.10 -3.44 10.87
C ASN A 667 -22.68 -3.08 11.37
N GLY A 668 -22.40 -1.80 11.63
CA GLY A 668 -21.11 -1.33 12.14
C GLY A 668 -19.99 -1.40 11.09
N MET A 669 -20.34 -1.20 9.82
CA MET A 669 -19.39 -1.23 8.71
C MET A 669 -18.59 0.08 8.62
N THR A 670 -17.60 0.10 7.72
CA THR A 670 -16.74 1.27 7.49
C THR A 670 -16.57 1.57 6.00
N PHE A 671 -17.69 1.67 5.29
CA PHE A 671 -17.73 2.11 3.89
C PHE A 671 -17.32 3.58 3.78
N GLU A 672 -16.60 3.90 2.72
CA GLU A 672 -16.17 5.27 2.41
C GLU A 672 -16.84 5.77 1.13
N ASN A 673 -17.25 7.04 1.12
CA ASN A 673 -17.69 7.75 -0.08
C ASN A 673 -16.51 8.52 -0.66
N ILE A 674 -16.08 8.17 -1.88
CA ILE A 674 -14.87 8.72 -2.51
C ILE A 674 -15.11 8.92 -4.02
N PRO A 675 -14.38 9.83 -4.69
CA PRO A 675 -14.46 9.89 -6.15
C PRO A 675 -13.87 8.60 -6.75
N SER A 676 -14.40 8.17 -7.90
CA SER A 676 -13.95 6.95 -8.58
C SER A 676 -12.43 6.90 -8.80
N THR A 677 -11.80 8.05 -9.00
CA THR A 677 -10.37 8.21 -9.23
C THR A 677 -9.50 7.99 -7.99
N ASP A 678 -10.04 8.11 -6.77
CA ASP A 678 -9.35 7.76 -5.52
C ASP A 678 -9.08 6.26 -5.40
N LEU A 679 -9.90 5.43 -6.05
CA LEU A 679 -9.61 4.01 -6.23
C LEU A 679 -8.45 3.86 -7.23
N TYR A 680 -8.68 4.29 -8.48
CA TYR A 680 -7.69 4.51 -9.55
C TYR A 680 -8.43 5.07 -10.79
N PRO A 681 -7.76 5.73 -11.75
CA PRO A 681 -8.45 6.29 -12.90
C PRO A 681 -8.86 5.14 -13.83
N CYS A 682 -10.13 5.09 -14.19
CA CYS A 682 -10.72 4.06 -15.02
C CYS A 682 -11.71 4.68 -16.01
N ALA A 683 -11.38 4.59 -17.30
CA ALA A 683 -12.21 5.14 -18.36
C ALA A 683 -13.16 4.09 -18.97
N GLY A 684 -14.27 4.56 -19.55
CA GLY A 684 -15.30 3.69 -20.13
C GLY A 684 -16.13 2.91 -19.10
N THR A 685 -16.33 3.48 -17.90
CA THR A 685 -17.19 2.89 -16.86
C THR A 685 -18.67 3.26 -17.06
N SER A 686 -19.56 2.45 -16.50
CA SER A 686 -21.01 2.69 -16.61
C SER A 686 -21.45 3.95 -15.87
N HIS A 687 -21.00 4.18 -14.63
CA HIS A 687 -21.36 5.38 -13.86
C HIS A 687 -20.90 6.69 -14.54
N ASP A 688 -19.74 6.66 -15.23
CA ASP A 688 -19.23 7.82 -15.96
C ASP A 688 -20.10 8.11 -17.17
N TRP A 689 -20.53 7.07 -17.89
CA TRP A 689 -21.44 7.22 -19.02
C TRP A 689 -22.85 7.65 -18.58
N TYR A 690 -23.37 7.11 -17.48
CA TYR A 690 -24.66 7.54 -16.91
C TYR A 690 -24.65 9.02 -16.57
N LYS A 691 -23.54 9.52 -16.01
CA LYS A 691 -23.44 10.93 -15.65
C LYS A 691 -23.09 11.85 -16.81
N GLY A 692 -22.09 11.48 -17.61
CA GLY A 692 -21.49 12.32 -18.64
C GLY A 692 -22.19 12.30 -20.00
N VAL A 693 -22.95 11.24 -20.30
CA VAL A 693 -23.65 11.09 -21.58
C VAL A 693 -25.15 10.99 -21.39
N LEU A 694 -25.62 10.05 -20.58
CA LEU A 694 -27.06 9.85 -20.35
C LEU A 694 -27.67 11.05 -19.61
N GLY A 695 -26.92 11.66 -18.70
CA GLY A 695 -27.29 12.89 -18.00
C GLY A 695 -28.04 12.66 -16.68
N SER A 696 -27.92 11.48 -16.07
CA SER A 696 -28.52 11.20 -14.76
C SER A 696 -28.05 12.20 -13.70
N ARG A 697 -28.96 12.67 -12.83
CA ARG A 697 -28.62 13.62 -11.76
C ARG A 697 -27.66 12.98 -10.75
N PHE A 698 -27.94 11.74 -10.36
CA PHE A 698 -27.13 10.95 -9.46
C PHE A 698 -26.63 9.68 -10.15
N ALA A 699 -25.32 9.48 -10.17
CA ALA A 699 -24.72 8.24 -10.64
C ALA A 699 -23.67 7.78 -9.63
N TYR A 700 -23.68 6.50 -9.28
CA TYR A 700 -22.75 5.92 -8.32
C TYR A 700 -22.37 4.49 -8.69
N THR A 701 -21.25 4.04 -8.12
CA THR A 701 -20.90 2.63 -8.02
C THR A 701 -20.68 2.25 -6.57
N LEU A 702 -21.41 1.26 -6.06
CA LEU A 702 -21.15 0.70 -4.73
C LEU A 702 -20.31 -0.57 -4.85
N GLU A 703 -19.11 -0.55 -4.28
CA GLU A 703 -18.28 -1.72 -4.03
C GLU A 703 -18.67 -2.36 -2.69
N LEU A 704 -19.45 -3.43 -2.75
CA LEU A 704 -20.00 -4.15 -1.58
C LEU A 704 -18.90 -4.83 -0.73
N ARG A 705 -19.35 -5.52 0.33
CA ARG A 705 -18.51 -6.14 1.38
C ARG A 705 -17.31 -6.93 0.84
N ASP A 706 -16.17 -6.75 1.51
CA ASP A 706 -14.98 -7.59 1.39
C ASP A 706 -14.85 -8.49 2.62
N GLN A 707 -14.79 -7.90 3.82
CA GLN A 707 -14.54 -8.58 5.10
C GLN A 707 -13.32 -9.53 5.10
N GLY A 708 -12.39 -9.36 4.14
CA GLY A 708 -11.21 -10.20 3.93
C GLY A 708 -11.45 -11.46 3.09
N TYR A 709 -12.64 -11.65 2.52
CA TYR A 709 -13.01 -12.76 1.65
C TYR A 709 -12.93 -12.40 0.16
N GLY A 710 -12.82 -11.12 -0.18
CA GLY A 710 -12.87 -10.63 -1.56
C GLY A 710 -14.14 -11.11 -2.27
N PHE A 711 -13.95 -11.76 -3.42
CA PHE A 711 -15.05 -12.18 -4.30
C PHE A 711 -15.74 -13.48 -3.87
N VAL A 712 -15.21 -14.18 -2.86
CA VAL A 712 -15.76 -15.45 -2.32
C VAL A 712 -16.37 -15.24 -0.94
N LEU A 713 -17.15 -14.16 -0.82
CA LEU A 713 -17.83 -13.76 0.41
C LEU A 713 -18.83 -14.85 0.87
N PRO A 714 -18.79 -15.32 2.13
CA PRO A 714 -19.67 -16.40 2.59
C PRO A 714 -21.16 -16.03 2.51
N PRO A 715 -22.08 -16.99 2.23
CA PRO A 715 -23.51 -16.72 2.15
C PRO A 715 -24.13 -16.05 3.39
N GLN A 716 -23.55 -16.27 4.57
CA GLN A 716 -24.00 -15.63 5.82
C GLN A 716 -23.85 -14.10 5.81
N GLN A 717 -23.11 -13.55 4.84
CA GLN A 717 -22.95 -12.11 4.64
C GLN A 717 -24.00 -11.52 3.69
N ILE A 718 -24.79 -12.34 2.98
CA ILE A 718 -25.79 -11.86 2.01
C ILE A 718 -26.85 -11.00 2.69
N VAL A 719 -27.54 -11.53 3.70
CA VAL A 719 -28.61 -10.79 4.40
C VAL A 719 -28.09 -9.54 5.10
N PRO A 720 -26.99 -9.59 5.89
CA PRO A 720 -26.42 -8.38 6.47
C PRO A 720 -26.00 -7.33 5.44
N SER A 721 -25.51 -7.75 4.27
CA SER A 721 -25.17 -6.84 3.17
C SER A 721 -26.41 -6.28 2.46
N GLY A 722 -27.49 -7.06 2.40
CA GLY A 722 -28.79 -6.59 1.94
C GLY A 722 -29.39 -5.53 2.86
N GLU A 723 -29.36 -5.75 4.18
CA GLU A 723 -29.92 -4.84 5.18
C GLU A 723 -29.23 -3.47 5.18
N GLU A 724 -27.90 -3.44 5.19
CA GLU A 724 -27.11 -2.20 5.16
C GLU A 724 -27.35 -1.42 3.86
N THR A 725 -27.34 -2.14 2.74
CA THR A 725 -27.45 -1.54 1.41
C THR A 725 -28.87 -1.02 1.20
N TRP A 726 -29.89 -1.76 1.64
CA TRP A 726 -31.28 -1.32 1.54
C TRP A 726 -31.54 -0.06 2.39
N ALA A 727 -31.03 -0.02 3.62
CA ALA A 727 -31.12 1.17 4.45
C ALA A 727 -30.52 2.39 3.76
N ALA A 728 -29.37 2.22 3.10
CA ALA A 728 -28.69 3.27 2.36
C ALA A 728 -29.43 3.66 1.06
N ILE A 729 -29.97 2.70 0.30
CA ILE A 729 -30.78 2.97 -0.89
C ILE A 729 -31.96 3.88 -0.55
N LYS A 730 -32.62 3.67 0.59
CA LYS A 730 -33.72 4.55 1.02
C LYS A 730 -33.33 6.02 1.13
N VAL A 731 -32.08 6.34 1.50
CA VAL A 731 -31.56 7.72 1.52
C VAL A 731 -31.60 8.32 0.11
N LEU A 732 -31.15 7.57 -0.90
CA LEU A 732 -31.23 8.01 -2.31
C LEU A 732 -32.68 8.21 -2.75
N LEU A 733 -33.56 7.26 -2.40
CA LEU A 733 -34.96 7.33 -2.82
C LEU A 733 -35.70 8.48 -2.14
N ASP A 734 -35.47 8.69 -0.85
CA ASP A 734 -36.04 9.83 -0.12
C ASP A 734 -35.53 11.15 -0.71
N LYS A 735 -34.26 11.22 -1.12
CA LYS A 735 -33.72 12.43 -1.77
C LYS A 735 -34.39 12.77 -3.10
N VAL A 736 -34.79 11.76 -3.88
CA VAL A 736 -35.50 11.97 -5.15
C VAL A 736 -36.95 12.41 -4.93
N LEU A 737 -37.53 12.11 -3.77
CA LEU A 737 -38.90 12.51 -3.42
C LEU A 737 -39.01 13.93 -2.83
N GLU A 738 -37.88 14.52 -2.40
CA GLU A 738 -37.78 15.93 -1.97
C GLU A 738 -37.82 16.91 -3.14
#